data_AF-A0AAQ5ZU89-F1
#
_entry.id   AF-A0AAQ5ZU89-F1
#
_cell.length_a   1.000
_cell.length_b   1.000
_cell.length_c   1.000
_cell.angle_alpha   90.00
_cell.angle_beta   90.00
_cell.angle_gamma   90.00
#
_symmetry.space_group_name_H-M   'P 1'
#
loop_
_entity.id
_entity.type
_entity.pdbx_description
1 polymer ?
#
loop_
_entity_poly.entity_id
_entity_poly.type
_entity_poly.pdbx_seq_one_letter_code
_entity_poly.pdbx_strand_id
1 'polypeptide(L)'
;MLMARDTARDEAQKLHRKWLKHQAFMAELARNKEWLAKIEQEGQELIQEKPELRSVVQQKLEEIRECWSDLETTTKAKARQLFENNKPEPAVKSYSDLDNQLSHLEQQPPQLEQAHHLPTFNEQLQKFQAMESQIGDFYKDVGELGSLQGLCLPQRGLTAGDKEGGEQSGVVETRIVRLIEPLKERRRILLASKEMHQVAQDLEDEILWIQERLPFASCKDYGNNLQSVQQHVKKNQTLQRELTGRRARVEEVLDRAGIIASLRTPEVEFVREGAGHVRQLWEVLQLETERRSVMLDAALQSQQYYSEAAKVESWLSGQKLHLVNEEKGTDESSTLQLLKTHLALEQTVETYAETVGMLSQQCQRLLELGHPDSEQITKQQSHIDRLYVSLKDMVEHRKTKLEQQYWLYQLNKEVEELEKWITERESVASSTELGQDLEDVTVLQERFTKFVSETNSTGQQRMEQVNKMVNEMIDCGHSDAATIAEWKDGLNESWADLLELMETRRQMLAASHQLHKFFTDCKEVLAQIAGKMKQLPEVRACQANITNPATLQRLMHSFEHALQLLVAQVRQLQENAAQLRTIYAGEKAEAIMVKEQEVMEAWKELLTSCEASRVQVTSVTDKVQFFSVVRENLMWMEGIMGQIRWDEPRVSYAMQVAKPFPDL
;
A
#
# COMPACT_ATOMS: atom_id res chain seq x y z
N MET A 1 102.79 5.17 70.72
CA MET A 1 101.50 5.90 70.69
C MET A 1 100.51 5.17 69.77
N LEU A 2 99.93 4.05 70.21
CA LEU A 2 98.97 3.27 69.42
C LEU A 2 97.67 2.93 70.17
N MET A 3 97.55 3.31 71.46
CA MET A 3 96.36 3.00 72.29
C MET A 3 95.30 4.13 72.32
N ALA A 4 95.56 5.30 71.72
CA ALA A 4 94.64 6.46 71.77
C ALA A 4 93.81 6.68 70.49
N ARG A 5 94.14 5.99 69.39
CA ARG A 5 93.44 6.13 68.10
C ARG A 5 92.27 5.16 67.95
N ASP A 6 92.35 3.98 68.56
CA ASP A 6 91.26 3.01 68.56
C ASP A 6 90.13 3.41 69.52
N THR A 7 90.44 4.08 70.63
CA THR A 7 89.43 4.58 71.58
C THR A 7 88.51 5.63 70.95
N ALA A 8 89.07 6.56 70.16
CA ALA A 8 88.28 7.61 69.49
C ALA A 8 87.37 7.06 68.37
N ARG A 9 87.83 6.03 67.64
CA ARG A 9 87.04 5.37 66.58
C ARG A 9 85.91 4.52 67.16
N ASP A 10 86.16 3.83 68.27
CA ASP A 10 85.14 3.08 69.01
C ASP A 10 84.11 4.02 69.67
N GLU A 11 84.52 5.19 70.14
CA GLU A 11 83.63 6.23 70.66
C GLU A 11 82.73 6.83 69.58
N ALA A 12 83.29 7.15 68.41
CA ALA A 12 82.53 7.65 67.25
C ALA A 12 81.54 6.60 66.71
N GLN A 13 81.94 5.33 66.63
CA GLN A 13 81.02 4.24 66.26
C GLN A 13 79.95 3.99 67.32
N LYS A 14 80.27 4.13 68.62
CA LYS A 14 79.27 4.09 69.70
C LYS A 14 78.27 5.23 69.59
N LEU A 15 78.72 6.45 69.27
CA LEU A 15 77.85 7.61 69.07
C LEU A 15 76.95 7.45 67.83
N HIS A 16 77.49 6.98 66.72
CA HIS A 16 76.71 6.70 65.50
C HIS A 16 75.66 5.60 65.71
N ARG A 17 76.01 4.51 66.41
CA ARG A 17 75.04 3.47 66.80
C ARG A 17 73.96 4.00 67.74
N LYS A 18 74.31 4.93 68.65
CA LYS A 18 73.33 5.61 69.51
C LYS A 18 72.40 6.51 68.69
N TRP A 19 72.91 7.20 67.67
CA TRP A 19 72.11 8.03 66.77
C TRP A 19 71.14 7.21 65.90
N LEU A 20 71.60 6.12 65.28
CA LEU A 20 70.72 5.23 64.51
C LEU A 20 69.62 4.60 65.37
N LYS A 21 69.94 4.21 66.61
CA LYS A 21 68.93 3.74 67.58
C LYS A 21 67.93 4.84 67.95
N HIS A 22 68.39 6.09 68.11
CA HIS A 22 67.53 7.23 68.39
C HIS A 22 66.65 7.61 67.19
N GLN A 23 67.16 7.48 65.97
CA GLN A 23 66.40 7.69 64.73
C GLN A 23 65.30 6.64 64.55
N ALA A 24 65.60 5.37 64.82
CA ALA A 24 64.59 4.31 64.84
C ALA A 24 63.51 4.59 65.90
N PHE A 25 63.91 5.01 67.10
CA PHE A 25 62.97 5.38 68.16
C PHE A 25 62.09 6.59 67.77
N MET A 26 62.63 7.61 67.10
CA MET A 26 61.86 8.75 66.57
C MET A 26 60.85 8.34 65.50
N ALA A 27 61.20 7.39 64.62
CA ALA A 27 60.27 6.85 63.63
C ALA A 27 59.14 6.05 64.27
N GLU A 28 59.43 5.28 65.33
CA GLU A 28 58.40 4.60 66.14
C GLU A 28 57.48 5.60 66.84
N LEU A 29 58.03 6.68 67.40
CA LEU A 29 57.27 7.75 68.05
C LEU A 29 56.35 8.48 67.05
N ALA A 30 56.83 8.73 65.83
CA ALA A 30 56.02 9.32 64.76
C ALA A 30 54.87 8.39 64.33
N ARG A 31 55.12 7.08 64.23
CA ARG A 31 54.08 6.08 63.89
C ARG A 31 53.04 5.94 65.01
N ASN A 32 53.48 5.98 66.27
CA ASN A 32 52.59 5.85 67.42
C ASN A 32 51.76 7.11 67.70
N LYS A 33 52.02 8.23 67.01
CA LYS A 33 51.20 9.45 67.08
C LYS A 33 49.77 9.23 66.58
N GLU A 34 49.60 8.37 65.56
CA GLU A 34 48.28 7.99 65.03
C GLU A 34 47.45 7.22 66.07
N TRP A 35 48.10 6.39 66.90
CA TRP A 35 47.45 5.67 68.00
C TRP A 35 46.91 6.63 69.08
N LEU A 36 47.62 7.73 69.34
CA LEU A 36 47.21 8.74 70.30
C LEU A 36 45.99 9.53 69.80
N ALA A 37 45.97 9.90 68.51
CA ALA A 37 44.81 10.49 67.88
C ALA A 37 43.59 9.55 67.92
N LYS A 38 43.81 8.25 67.75
CA LYS A 38 42.76 7.23 67.87
C LYS A 38 42.20 7.13 69.30
N ILE A 39 43.07 7.15 70.32
CA ILE A 39 42.64 7.16 71.72
C ILE A 39 41.88 8.44 72.08
N GLU A 40 42.30 9.59 71.57
CA GLU A 40 41.57 10.85 71.75
C GLU A 40 40.18 10.78 71.12
N GLN A 41 40.07 10.20 69.92
CA GLN A 41 38.79 10.00 69.25
C GLN A 41 37.90 9.01 70.03
N GLU A 42 38.40 7.82 70.38
CA GLU A 42 37.67 6.81 71.16
C GLU A 42 37.25 7.38 72.54
N GLY A 43 38.10 8.20 73.17
CA GLY A 43 37.79 8.89 74.41
C GLY A 43 36.72 9.97 74.26
N GLN A 44 36.72 10.72 73.15
CA GLN A 44 35.64 11.67 72.83
C GLN A 44 34.32 10.96 72.53
N GLU A 45 34.36 9.84 71.81
CA GLU A 45 33.20 8.98 71.56
C GLU A 45 32.64 8.41 72.88
N LEU A 46 33.50 7.94 73.79
CA LEU A 46 33.10 7.47 75.12
C LEU A 46 32.46 8.57 75.98
N ILE A 47 32.93 9.81 75.86
CA ILE A 47 32.34 10.99 76.51
C ILE A 47 30.95 11.33 75.91
N GLN A 48 30.75 11.08 74.61
CA GLN A 48 29.46 11.27 73.95
C GLN A 48 28.46 10.17 74.33
N GLU A 49 28.89 8.91 74.38
CA GLU A 49 28.03 7.78 74.75
C GLU A 49 27.67 7.75 76.24
N LYS A 50 28.61 8.15 77.13
CA LYS A 50 28.41 8.15 78.59
C LYS A 50 28.86 9.46 79.23
N PRO A 51 27.98 10.48 79.30
CA PRO A 51 28.32 11.81 79.81
C PRO A 51 28.76 11.81 81.29
N GLU A 52 28.29 10.82 82.06
CA GLU A 52 28.61 10.61 83.47
C GLU A 52 30.07 10.22 83.75
N LEU A 53 30.79 9.73 82.75
CA LEU A 53 32.23 9.42 82.85
C LEU A 53 33.14 10.55 82.35
N ARG A 54 32.56 11.68 81.91
CA ARG A 54 33.30 12.77 81.25
C ARG A 54 34.50 13.27 82.04
N SER A 55 34.36 13.50 83.34
CA SER A 55 35.44 14.06 84.17
C SER A 55 36.64 13.10 84.26
N VAL A 56 36.39 11.80 84.41
CA VAL A 56 37.42 10.76 84.53
C VAL A 56 38.12 10.53 83.19
N VAL A 57 37.36 10.48 82.10
CA VAL A 57 37.92 10.27 80.75
C VAL A 57 38.72 11.49 80.31
N GLN A 58 38.26 12.71 80.56
CA GLN A 58 39.03 13.93 80.27
C GLN A 58 40.33 13.98 81.07
N GLN A 59 40.32 13.63 82.36
CA GLN A 59 41.54 13.59 83.17
C GLN A 59 42.56 12.59 82.61
N LYS A 60 42.12 11.39 82.19
CA LYS A 60 43.03 10.39 81.61
C LYS A 60 43.57 10.78 80.23
N LEU A 61 42.77 11.46 79.40
CA LEU A 61 43.24 12.00 78.14
C LEU A 61 44.28 13.12 78.36
N GLU A 62 44.09 13.96 79.37
CA GLU A 62 45.05 15.01 79.73
C GLU A 62 46.38 14.43 80.23
N GLU A 63 46.33 13.41 81.10
CA GLU A 63 47.54 12.71 81.59
C GLU A 63 48.33 12.06 80.45
N ILE A 64 47.65 11.43 79.47
CA ILE A 64 48.29 10.83 78.29
C ILE A 64 48.90 11.93 77.40
N ARG A 65 48.21 13.07 77.23
CA ARG A 65 48.73 14.23 76.49
C ARG A 65 50.00 14.80 77.12
N GLU A 66 50.00 14.99 78.44
CA GLU A 66 51.19 15.48 79.15
C GLU A 66 52.35 14.49 79.05
N CYS A 67 52.10 13.20 79.30
CA CYS A 67 53.15 12.17 79.18
C CYS A 67 53.72 12.09 77.76
N TRP A 68 52.89 12.24 76.73
CA TRP A 68 53.34 12.27 75.35
C TRP A 68 54.12 13.54 75.01
N SER A 69 53.67 14.69 75.50
CA SER A 69 54.39 15.96 75.35
C SER A 69 55.76 15.91 76.00
N ASP A 70 55.87 15.36 77.21
CA ASP A 70 57.13 15.15 77.91
C ASP A 70 58.03 14.15 77.18
N LEU A 71 57.46 13.04 76.69
CA LEU A 71 58.20 12.08 75.88
C LEU A 71 58.71 12.71 74.57
N GLU A 72 57.86 13.48 73.88
CA GLU A 72 58.21 14.15 72.63
C GLU A 72 59.26 15.24 72.84
N THR A 73 59.14 16.04 73.90
CA THR A 73 60.08 17.12 74.23
C THR A 73 61.43 16.58 74.72
N THR A 74 61.45 15.57 75.58
CA THR A 74 62.68 14.90 76.03
C THR A 74 63.38 14.17 74.89
N THR A 75 62.62 13.54 73.99
CA THR A 75 63.19 12.87 72.80
C THR A 75 63.71 13.88 71.78
N LYS A 76 63.03 15.03 71.60
CA LYS A 76 63.52 16.17 70.80
C LYS A 76 64.78 16.81 71.41
N ALA A 77 64.84 16.98 72.73
CA ALA A 77 66.02 17.51 73.41
C ALA A 77 67.23 16.56 73.29
N LYS A 78 66.99 15.25 73.44
CA LYS A 78 68.01 14.22 73.22
C LYS A 78 68.42 14.10 71.75
N ALA A 79 67.49 14.33 70.81
CA ALA A 79 67.80 14.44 69.39
C ALA A 79 68.70 15.65 69.10
N ARG A 80 68.42 16.81 69.70
CA ARG A 80 69.27 18.02 69.57
C ARG A 80 70.67 17.77 70.13
N GLN A 81 70.81 17.17 71.31
CA GLN A 81 72.13 16.84 71.88
C GLN A 81 72.89 15.79 71.07
N LEU A 82 72.21 14.79 70.48
CA LEU A 82 72.86 13.82 69.61
C LEU A 82 73.21 14.39 68.23
N PHE A 83 72.43 15.35 67.73
CA PHE A 83 72.65 16.05 66.47
C PHE A 83 73.80 17.05 66.56
N GLU A 84 73.88 17.85 67.63
CA GLU A 84 75.01 18.76 67.87
C GLU A 84 76.33 18.01 68.08
N ASN A 85 76.30 16.84 68.72
CA ASN A 85 77.48 15.98 68.88
C ASN A 85 77.85 15.16 67.63
N ASN A 86 77.01 15.16 66.58
CA ASN A 86 77.20 14.38 65.36
C ASN A 86 77.17 15.25 64.09
N LYS A 87 77.38 16.57 64.24
CA LYS A 87 77.55 17.49 63.11
C LYS A 87 78.84 17.10 62.38
N PRO A 88 78.79 16.69 61.09
CA PRO A 88 80.02 16.50 60.32
C PRO A 88 80.78 17.82 60.30
N GLU A 89 82.12 17.77 60.41
CA GLU A 89 82.97 18.94 60.15
C GLU A 89 82.59 19.53 58.78
N PRO A 90 82.55 20.87 58.61
CA PRO A 90 82.41 21.47 57.30
C PRO A 90 83.54 20.95 56.39
N ALA A 91 83.18 20.49 55.19
CA ALA A 91 84.11 19.83 54.26
C ALA A 91 85.19 20.77 53.69
N VAL A 92 85.13 22.06 54.02
CA VAL A 92 86.02 23.11 53.54
C VAL A 92 86.48 23.93 54.74
N LYS A 93 87.80 24.02 54.95
CA LYS A 93 88.38 24.63 56.16
C LYS A 93 89.05 25.99 55.87
N SER A 94 89.09 26.44 54.61
CA SER A 94 89.70 27.71 54.18
C SER A 94 89.23 28.16 52.79
N TYR A 95 89.27 29.47 52.48
CA TYR A 95 89.08 29.98 51.11
C TYR A 95 90.08 29.39 50.10
N SER A 96 91.25 28.95 50.55
CA SER A 96 92.23 28.24 49.70
C SER A 96 91.77 26.83 49.27
N ASP A 97 90.93 26.16 50.07
CA ASP A 97 90.35 24.86 49.69
C ASP A 97 89.29 25.06 48.60
N LEU A 98 88.44 26.10 48.74
CA LEU A 98 87.51 26.53 47.68
C LEU A 98 88.25 26.94 46.42
N ASP A 99 89.36 27.68 46.54
CA ASP A 99 90.14 28.15 45.39
C ASP A 99 90.80 26.99 44.63
N ASN A 100 91.24 25.94 45.33
CA ASN A 100 91.75 24.71 44.73
C ASN A 100 90.64 23.90 44.04
N GLN A 101 89.46 23.79 44.65
CA GLN A 101 88.31 23.10 44.06
C GLN A 101 87.75 23.84 42.83
N LEU A 102 87.71 25.18 42.86
CA LEU A 102 87.34 26.02 41.72
C LEU A 102 88.37 25.92 40.59
N SER A 103 89.66 25.88 40.92
CA SER A 103 90.72 25.68 39.92
C SER A 103 90.64 24.31 39.24
N HIS A 104 90.23 23.26 39.96
CA HIS A 104 89.99 21.94 39.39
C HIS A 104 88.79 21.95 38.42
N LEU A 105 87.70 22.65 38.76
CA LEU A 105 86.53 22.77 37.88
C LEU A 105 86.78 23.64 36.65
N GLU A 106 87.60 24.69 36.79
CA GLU A 106 88.02 25.53 35.64
C GLU A 106 88.96 24.79 34.68
N GLN A 107 89.78 23.86 35.18
CA GLN A 107 90.66 23.02 34.35
C GLN A 107 89.92 21.88 33.63
N GLN A 108 88.74 21.49 34.12
CA GLN A 108 87.91 20.42 33.54
C GLN A 108 86.47 20.90 33.28
N PRO A 109 86.25 21.89 32.39
CA PRO A 109 84.89 22.23 31.97
C PRO A 109 84.27 21.02 31.25
N PRO A 110 82.96 20.71 31.48
CA PRO A 110 82.30 19.64 30.76
C PRO A 110 82.36 19.97 29.28
N GLN A 111 82.98 19.08 28.50
CA GLN A 111 83.12 19.31 27.07
C GLN A 111 81.76 19.18 26.38
N LEU A 112 81.46 20.14 25.52
CA LEU A 112 80.37 20.02 24.55
C LEU A 112 80.87 19.08 23.45
N GLU A 113 80.63 17.78 23.63
CA GLU A 113 80.74 16.85 22.50
C GLU A 113 79.55 17.13 21.56
N GLN A 114 79.78 17.08 20.25
CA GLN A 114 78.70 17.11 19.26
C GLN A 114 77.80 15.90 19.48
N ALA A 115 76.73 16.09 20.26
CA ALA A 115 75.74 15.06 20.52
C ALA A 115 74.75 15.06 19.35
N HIS A 116 74.49 13.88 18.79
CA HIS A 116 73.48 13.67 17.75
C HIS A 116 72.32 12.79 18.22
N HIS A 117 72.37 12.29 19.47
CA HIS A 117 71.40 11.35 20.02
C HIS A 117 70.85 11.86 21.36
N LEU A 118 69.52 11.74 21.53
CA LEU A 118 68.78 12.21 22.71
C LEU A 118 69.32 11.70 24.07
N PRO A 119 69.76 10.43 24.22
CA PRO A 119 70.36 9.95 25.46
C PRO A 119 71.65 10.69 25.83
N THR A 120 72.47 11.06 24.84
CA THR A 120 73.71 11.80 25.03
C THR A 120 73.44 13.22 25.53
N PHE A 121 72.39 13.89 25.02
CA PHE A 121 71.97 15.19 25.55
C PHE A 121 71.50 15.11 27.00
N ASN A 122 70.78 14.05 27.38
CA ASN A 122 70.32 13.85 28.76
C ASN A 122 71.52 13.63 29.71
N GLU A 123 72.49 12.82 29.30
CA GLU A 123 73.71 12.58 30.09
C GLU A 123 74.54 13.87 30.25
N GLN A 124 74.74 14.62 29.16
CA GLN A 124 75.45 15.90 29.21
C GLN A 124 74.70 16.92 30.08
N LEU A 125 73.38 17.04 29.95
CA LEU A 125 72.57 17.92 30.78
C LEU A 125 72.69 17.55 32.26
N GLN A 126 72.72 16.26 32.59
CA GLN A 126 72.93 15.79 33.97
C GLN A 126 74.33 16.17 34.49
N LYS A 127 75.38 16.06 33.68
CA LYS A 127 76.74 16.51 34.02
C LYS A 127 76.79 18.03 34.27
N PHE A 128 76.14 18.83 33.43
CA PHE A 128 76.03 20.28 33.62
C PHE A 128 75.20 20.66 34.86
N GLN A 129 74.09 19.98 35.13
CA GLN A 129 73.29 20.19 36.33
C GLN A 129 74.04 19.81 37.61
N ALA A 130 74.81 18.72 37.59
CA ALA A 130 75.67 18.35 38.71
C ALA A 130 76.74 19.42 38.99
N MET A 131 77.33 19.99 37.93
CA MET A 131 78.29 21.09 38.05
C MET A 131 77.64 22.40 38.55
N GLU A 132 76.44 22.75 38.05
CA GLU A 132 75.67 23.89 38.57
C GLU A 132 75.33 23.71 40.05
N SER A 133 74.97 22.50 40.48
CA SER A 133 74.74 22.18 41.90
C SER A 133 76.01 22.35 42.73
N GLN A 134 77.15 21.83 42.25
CA GLN A 134 78.45 21.98 42.93
C GLN A 134 78.84 23.46 43.08
N ILE A 135 78.65 24.28 42.03
CA ILE A 135 78.89 25.73 42.09
C ILE A 135 77.90 26.43 43.02
N GLY A 136 76.64 26.00 43.04
CA GLY A 136 75.64 26.48 43.98
C GLY A 136 75.98 26.14 45.43
N ASP A 137 76.56 24.98 45.68
CA ASP A 137 77.04 24.57 47.00
C ASP A 137 78.30 25.35 47.39
N PHE A 138 79.26 25.59 46.47
CA PHE A 138 80.38 26.51 46.74
C PHE A 138 79.93 27.94 47.05
N TYR A 139 78.87 28.42 46.38
CA TYR A 139 78.30 29.74 46.68
C TYR A 139 77.69 29.79 48.09
N LYS A 140 77.02 28.71 48.53
CA LYS A 140 76.54 28.59 49.92
C LYS A 140 77.70 28.51 50.91
N ASP A 141 78.73 27.72 50.61
CA ASP A 141 79.92 27.56 51.45
C ASP A 141 80.68 28.88 51.62
N VAL A 142 80.79 29.72 50.56
CA VAL A 142 81.32 31.10 50.66
C VAL A 142 80.46 31.96 51.59
N GLY A 143 79.12 31.86 51.48
CA GLY A 143 78.20 32.57 52.37
C GLY A 143 78.30 32.12 53.84
N GLU A 144 78.50 30.82 54.08
CA GLU A 144 78.72 30.23 55.42
C GLU A 144 80.09 30.64 56.00
N LEU A 145 81.15 30.62 55.19
CA LEU A 145 82.49 31.08 55.57
C LEU A 145 82.53 32.60 55.84
N GLY A 146 81.82 33.40 55.04
CA GLY A 146 81.63 34.84 55.28
C GLY A 146 80.84 35.14 56.56
N SER A 147 79.82 34.32 56.85
CA SER A 147 79.06 34.40 58.11
C SER A 147 79.92 34.02 59.33
N LEU A 148 80.79 33.02 59.19
CA LEU A 148 81.74 32.60 60.23
C LEU A 148 82.84 33.65 60.48
N GLN A 149 83.28 34.38 59.44
CA GLN A 149 84.19 35.52 59.59
C GLN A 149 83.51 36.76 60.19
N GLY A 150 82.26 37.05 59.84
CA GLY A 150 81.49 38.17 60.41
C GLY A 150 81.11 38.00 61.88
N LEU A 151 81.04 36.75 62.38
CA LEU A 151 80.79 36.43 63.79
C LEU A 151 82.08 36.42 64.64
N CYS A 152 83.25 36.45 64.01
CA CYS A 152 84.55 36.48 64.69
C CYS A 152 85.17 37.89 64.60
N LEU A 153 84.68 38.78 65.49
CA LEU A 153 85.33 39.92 66.19
C LEU A 153 84.42 41.17 66.20
N PRO A 154 84.06 41.63 67.42
CA PRO A 154 84.92 42.63 68.02
C PRO A 154 85.28 42.28 69.47
N GLN A 155 86.52 41.83 69.69
CA GLN A 155 87.36 42.23 70.83
C GLN A 155 88.77 41.60 70.76
N ARG A 156 89.61 42.10 69.84
CA ARG A 156 91.04 42.38 70.12
C ARG A 156 91.73 43.04 68.93
N GLY A 157 92.33 44.20 69.20
CA GLY A 157 93.52 44.77 68.56
C GLY A 157 93.73 44.61 67.05
N LEU A 158 93.63 45.74 66.34
CA LEU A 158 94.19 45.98 65.00
C LEU A 158 95.58 45.34 64.84
N THR A 159 95.68 44.33 63.99
CA THR A 159 96.93 43.92 63.33
C THR A 159 96.67 43.73 61.84
N ALA A 160 97.68 43.99 61.01
CA ALA A 160 97.58 44.22 59.57
C ALA A 160 97.27 42.97 58.70
N GLY A 161 96.55 41.96 59.22
CA GLY A 161 96.18 40.73 58.50
C GLY A 161 94.77 40.70 57.90
N ASP A 162 93.87 41.63 58.27
CA ASP A 162 92.46 41.58 57.88
C ASP A 162 92.15 42.03 56.44
N LYS A 163 93.15 42.47 55.66
CA LYS A 163 92.95 42.83 54.24
C LYS A 163 93.06 41.64 53.28
N GLU A 164 93.84 40.61 53.60
CA GLU A 164 94.04 39.45 52.72
C GLU A 164 92.81 38.51 52.69
N GLY A 165 92.09 38.37 53.81
CA GLY A 165 90.89 37.51 53.89
C GLY A 165 89.70 38.06 53.09
N GLY A 166 89.52 39.38 53.06
CA GLY A 166 88.47 40.04 52.27
C GLY A 166 88.77 40.06 50.76
N GLU A 167 90.05 40.21 50.38
CA GLU A 167 90.47 40.14 48.97
C GLU A 167 90.38 38.71 48.41
N GLN A 168 90.76 37.69 49.19
CA GLN A 168 90.61 36.28 48.77
C GLN A 168 89.14 35.84 48.68
N SER A 169 88.28 36.28 49.61
CA SER A 169 86.83 36.04 49.56
C SER A 169 86.19 36.68 48.31
N GLY A 170 86.51 37.95 48.03
CA GLY A 170 86.04 38.64 46.83
C GLY A 170 86.53 38.00 45.54
N VAL A 171 87.77 37.51 45.46
CA VAL A 171 88.31 36.82 44.27
C VAL A 171 87.61 35.48 44.01
N VAL A 172 87.37 34.69 45.05
CA VAL A 172 86.64 33.40 44.97
C VAL A 172 85.17 33.61 44.57
N GLU A 173 84.49 34.59 45.16
CA GLU A 173 83.11 34.94 44.81
C GLU A 173 83.00 35.45 43.37
N THR A 174 83.93 36.30 42.93
CA THR A 174 83.97 36.80 41.54
C THR A 174 84.24 35.69 40.53
N ARG A 175 85.08 34.69 40.86
CA ARG A 175 85.30 33.49 40.03
C ARG A 175 84.02 32.65 39.92
N ILE A 176 83.35 32.37 41.02
CA ILE A 176 82.08 31.63 41.03
C ILE A 176 81.05 32.32 40.14
N VAL A 177 80.87 33.64 40.27
CA VAL A 177 79.93 34.41 39.43
C VAL A 177 80.30 34.37 37.95
N ARG A 178 81.59 34.44 37.61
CA ARG A 178 82.08 34.33 36.22
C ARG A 178 81.82 32.95 35.59
N LEU A 179 81.72 31.90 36.40
CA LEU A 179 81.44 30.53 35.92
C LEU A 179 79.94 30.25 35.72
N ILE A 180 79.07 30.98 36.42
CA ILE A 180 77.62 30.77 36.36
C ILE A 180 77.05 31.07 34.97
N GLU A 181 77.37 32.22 34.36
CA GLU A 181 76.73 32.62 33.09
C GLU A 181 77.13 31.72 31.90
N PRO A 182 78.41 31.32 31.72
CA PRO A 182 78.79 30.37 30.68
C PRO A 182 78.16 28.98 30.84
N LEU A 183 77.92 28.52 32.07
CA LEU A 183 77.24 27.24 32.31
C LEU A 183 75.74 27.32 32.03
N LYS A 184 75.09 28.41 32.47
CA LYS A 184 73.70 28.69 32.14
C LYS A 184 73.50 28.78 30.63
N GLU A 185 74.38 29.48 29.93
CA GLU A 185 74.31 29.62 28.47
C GLU A 185 74.50 28.28 27.76
N ARG A 186 75.50 27.48 28.16
CA ARG A 186 75.69 26.12 27.62
C ARG A 186 74.50 25.20 27.89
N ARG A 187 73.90 25.30 29.08
CA ARG A 187 72.67 24.58 29.41
C ARG A 187 71.49 25.03 28.55
N ARG A 188 71.32 26.32 28.28
CA ARG A 188 70.29 26.84 27.35
C ARG A 188 70.47 26.24 25.94
N ILE A 189 71.70 26.25 25.43
CA ILE A 189 72.04 25.67 24.11
C ILE A 189 71.76 24.17 24.08
N LEU A 190 72.16 23.41 25.11
CA LEU A 190 71.90 21.97 25.20
C LEU A 190 70.41 21.65 25.31
N LEU A 191 69.63 22.44 26.07
CA LEU A 191 68.19 22.28 26.15
C LEU A 191 67.51 22.58 24.80
N ALA A 192 67.94 23.63 24.10
CA ALA A 192 67.43 23.96 22.76
C ALA A 192 67.78 22.86 21.75
N SER A 193 69.01 22.33 21.79
CA SER A 193 69.45 21.22 20.92
C SER A 193 68.69 19.93 21.24
N LYS A 194 68.47 19.62 22.54
CA LYS A 194 67.66 18.48 22.97
C LYS A 194 66.23 18.60 22.44
N GLU A 195 65.61 19.77 22.59
CA GLU A 195 64.24 20.02 22.11
C GLU A 195 64.16 19.89 20.59
N MET A 196 65.15 20.40 19.85
CA MET A 196 65.26 20.24 18.39
C MET A 196 65.28 18.77 17.97
N HIS A 197 66.12 17.94 18.59
CA HIS A 197 66.17 16.51 18.28
C HIS A 197 64.94 15.74 18.76
N GLN A 198 64.32 16.13 19.88
CA GLN A 198 63.06 15.55 20.33
C GLN A 198 61.94 15.82 19.31
N VAL A 199 61.82 17.07 18.85
CA VAL A 199 60.83 17.44 17.84
C VAL A 199 61.11 16.72 16.52
N ALA A 200 62.37 16.55 16.13
CA ALA A 200 62.71 15.78 14.94
C ALA A 200 62.28 14.30 15.04
N GLN A 201 62.49 13.66 16.19
CA GLN A 201 62.00 12.31 16.43
C GLN A 201 60.47 12.26 16.43
N ASP A 202 59.81 13.22 17.09
CA ASP A 202 58.34 13.33 17.07
C ASP A 202 57.82 13.49 15.62
N LEU A 203 58.52 14.24 14.76
CA LEU A 203 58.20 14.38 13.33
C LEU A 203 58.39 13.07 12.57
N GLU A 204 59.48 12.33 12.80
CA GLU A 204 59.73 11.02 12.19
C GLU A 204 58.65 9.99 12.59
N ASP A 205 58.24 9.97 13.86
CA ASP A 205 57.18 9.11 14.37
C ASP A 205 55.83 9.43 13.69
N GLU A 206 55.51 10.71 13.50
CA GLU A 206 54.30 11.11 12.76
C GLU A 206 54.39 10.77 11.26
N ILE A 207 55.56 10.92 10.62
CA ILE A 207 55.77 10.50 9.22
C ILE A 207 55.49 9.01 9.08
N LEU A 208 56.07 8.18 9.96
CA LEU A 208 55.89 6.73 9.93
C LEU A 208 54.41 6.37 10.10
N TRP A 209 53.74 6.98 11.09
CA TRP A 209 52.32 6.74 11.33
C TRP A 209 51.46 7.11 10.12
N ILE A 210 51.71 8.26 9.48
CA ILE A 210 51.00 8.69 8.28
C ILE A 210 51.23 7.72 7.12
N GLN A 211 52.49 7.30 6.91
CA GLN A 211 52.87 6.37 5.84
C GLN A 211 52.23 4.99 6.02
N GLU A 212 52.07 4.50 7.25
CA GLU A 212 51.35 3.25 7.53
C GLU A 212 49.85 3.35 7.23
N ARG A 213 49.26 4.56 7.35
CA ARG A 213 47.82 4.78 7.14
C ARG A 213 47.43 5.16 5.72
N LEU A 214 48.36 5.75 4.98
CA LEU A 214 48.15 6.20 3.60
C LEU A 214 47.65 5.12 2.63
N PRO A 215 48.13 3.85 2.67
CA PRO A 215 47.61 2.79 1.80
C PRO A 215 46.12 2.49 2.02
N PHE A 216 45.61 2.63 3.25
CA PHE A 216 44.18 2.41 3.54
C PHE A 216 43.30 3.53 2.99
N ALA A 217 43.79 4.77 3.01
CA ALA A 217 43.11 5.91 2.40
C ALA A 217 43.13 5.85 0.85
N SER A 218 44.29 5.49 0.29
CA SER A 218 44.53 5.51 -1.17
C SER A 218 43.97 4.30 -1.91
N CYS A 219 43.51 3.27 -1.18
CA CYS A 219 42.92 2.08 -1.78
C CYS A 219 41.74 2.47 -2.70
N LYS A 220 41.66 1.86 -3.89
CA LYS A 220 40.57 2.08 -4.87
C LYS A 220 39.58 0.92 -4.94
N ASP A 221 39.79 -0.11 -4.12
CA ASP A 221 38.81 -1.17 -3.96
C ASP A 221 37.67 -0.68 -3.05
N TYR A 222 36.48 -0.60 -3.61
CA TYR A 222 35.26 -0.17 -2.94
C TYR A 222 34.33 -1.35 -2.61
N GLY A 223 34.64 -2.57 -3.08
CA GLY A 223 33.79 -3.75 -2.98
C GLY A 223 32.88 -3.95 -4.21
N ASN A 224 32.40 -5.18 -4.38
CA ASN A 224 31.60 -5.63 -5.54
C ASN A 224 30.16 -6.03 -5.20
N ASN A 225 29.79 -6.00 -3.92
CA ASN A 225 28.45 -6.29 -3.42
C ASN A 225 28.14 -5.42 -2.18
N LEU A 226 26.85 -5.28 -1.85
CA LEU A 226 26.40 -4.42 -0.76
C LEU A 226 27.12 -4.68 0.57
N GLN A 227 27.34 -5.94 0.94
CA GLN A 227 28.02 -6.32 2.19
C GLN A 227 29.49 -5.88 2.21
N SER A 228 30.21 -6.13 1.11
CA SER A 228 31.62 -5.74 0.97
C SER A 228 31.78 -4.22 1.02
N VAL A 229 30.93 -3.46 0.33
CA VAL A 229 30.98 -1.99 0.34
C VAL A 229 30.70 -1.46 1.74
N GLN A 230 29.68 -1.97 2.43
CA GLN A 230 29.38 -1.60 3.83
C GLN A 230 30.56 -1.89 4.77
N GLN A 231 31.30 -2.97 4.55
CA GLN A 231 32.51 -3.26 5.32
C GLN A 231 33.61 -2.24 5.04
N HIS A 232 33.84 -1.86 3.77
CA HIS A 232 34.82 -0.84 3.40
C HIS A 232 34.46 0.56 3.93
N VAL A 233 33.16 0.92 3.95
CA VAL A 233 32.65 2.14 4.59
C VAL A 233 33.00 2.14 6.08
N LYS A 234 32.72 1.05 6.81
CA LYS A 234 33.05 0.94 8.25
C LYS A 234 34.56 1.07 8.52
N LYS A 235 35.39 0.48 7.65
CA LYS A 235 36.87 0.60 7.72
C LYS A 235 37.30 2.06 7.51
N ASN A 236 36.78 2.75 6.50
CA ASN A 236 37.10 4.16 6.24
C ASN A 236 36.61 5.10 7.36
N GLN A 237 35.42 4.85 7.93
CA GLN A 237 34.93 5.57 9.11
C GLN A 237 35.83 5.38 10.33
N THR A 238 36.45 4.20 10.45
CA THR A 238 37.43 3.94 11.53
C THR A 238 38.69 4.75 11.30
N LEU A 239 39.20 4.79 10.07
CA LEU A 239 40.34 5.63 9.71
C LEU A 239 40.03 7.13 9.95
N GLN A 240 38.86 7.63 9.58
CA GLN A 240 38.45 9.02 9.84
C GLN A 240 38.45 9.35 11.35
N ARG A 241 38.00 8.42 12.19
CA ARG A 241 38.06 8.57 13.66
C ARG A 241 39.49 8.60 14.16
N GLU A 242 40.36 7.73 13.65
CA GLU A 242 41.80 7.75 13.96
C GLU A 242 42.45 9.10 13.59
N LEU A 243 42.18 9.62 12.39
CA LEU A 243 42.68 10.94 11.95
C LEU A 243 42.19 12.08 12.83
N THR A 244 40.90 12.04 13.20
CA THR A 244 40.31 13.07 14.07
C THR A 244 40.98 13.07 15.44
N GLY A 245 41.25 11.89 16.02
CA GLY A 245 41.97 11.76 17.29
C GLY A 245 43.45 12.15 17.20
N ARG A 246 44.11 11.89 16.07
CA ARG A 246 45.54 12.18 15.85
C ARG A 246 45.81 13.66 15.51
N ARG A 247 44.81 14.39 15.03
CA ARG A 247 44.90 15.81 14.62
C ARG A 247 45.61 16.68 15.65
N ALA A 248 45.16 16.66 16.91
CA ALA A 248 45.71 17.53 17.95
C ALA A 248 47.21 17.28 18.21
N ARG A 249 47.66 16.02 18.08
CA ARG A 249 49.07 15.64 18.23
C ARG A 249 49.91 16.16 17.06
N VAL A 250 49.43 15.98 15.82
CA VAL A 250 50.13 16.48 14.63
C VAL A 250 50.26 17.99 14.67
N GLU A 251 49.20 18.70 15.06
CA GLU A 251 49.22 20.16 15.23
C GLU A 251 50.21 20.59 16.32
N GLU A 252 50.21 19.94 17.48
CA GLU A 252 51.18 20.19 18.57
C GLU A 252 52.64 20.03 18.13
N VAL A 253 52.96 18.93 17.44
CA VAL A 253 54.32 18.66 16.94
C VAL A 253 54.73 19.68 15.88
N LEU A 254 53.81 20.04 14.97
CA LEU A 254 54.05 21.05 13.95
C LEU A 254 54.23 22.46 14.53
N ASP A 255 53.50 22.82 15.59
CA ASP A 255 53.64 24.09 16.28
C ASP A 255 55.00 24.19 16.97
N ARG A 256 55.42 23.13 17.69
CA ARG A 256 56.76 23.03 18.30
C ARG A 256 57.86 23.10 17.24
N ALA A 257 57.71 22.38 16.12
CA ALA A 257 58.63 22.45 14.99
C ALA A 257 58.67 23.85 14.36
N GLY A 258 57.54 24.55 14.28
CA GLY A 258 57.44 25.92 13.78
C GLY A 258 58.23 26.92 14.62
N ILE A 259 58.15 26.80 15.96
CA ILE A 259 58.94 27.61 16.89
C ILE A 259 60.44 27.40 16.63
N ILE A 260 60.89 26.16 16.51
CA ILE A 260 62.31 25.83 16.29
C ILE A 260 62.78 26.25 14.89
N ALA A 261 61.96 26.03 13.87
CA ALA A 261 62.26 26.38 12.48
C ALA A 261 62.33 27.90 12.23
N SER A 262 61.80 28.72 13.15
CA SER A 262 61.91 30.19 13.10
C SER A 262 63.33 30.71 13.31
N LEU A 263 64.20 29.88 13.91
CA LEU A 263 65.62 30.16 14.05
C LEU A 263 66.28 30.08 12.66
N ARG A 264 66.99 31.13 12.25
CA ARG A 264 67.71 31.17 10.95
C ARG A 264 69.11 30.58 11.09
N THR A 265 69.21 29.35 11.56
CA THR A 265 70.48 28.62 11.67
C THR A 265 70.46 27.35 10.81
N PRO A 266 71.61 26.93 10.26
CA PRO A 266 71.67 25.73 9.43
C PRO A 266 71.38 24.45 10.23
N GLU A 267 71.53 24.46 11.56
CA GLU A 267 71.24 23.27 12.37
C GLU A 267 69.75 22.92 12.41
N VAL A 268 68.82 23.84 12.12
CA VAL A 268 67.37 23.56 12.20
C VAL A 268 66.73 23.18 10.86
N GLU A 269 67.51 23.12 9.76
CA GLU A 269 66.99 22.84 8.41
C GLU A 269 66.27 21.48 8.33
N PHE A 270 66.82 20.44 8.96
CA PHE A 270 66.22 19.10 8.94
C PHE A 270 64.86 19.05 9.66
N VAL A 271 64.68 19.86 10.72
CA VAL A 271 63.37 20.03 11.40
C VAL A 271 62.40 20.77 10.49
N ARG A 272 62.86 21.77 9.73
CA ARG A 272 62.03 22.51 8.77
C ARG A 272 61.56 21.61 7.62
N GLU A 273 62.46 20.79 7.07
CA GLU A 273 62.15 19.80 6.04
C GLU A 273 61.18 18.73 6.57
N GLY A 274 61.45 18.16 7.75
CA GLY A 274 60.58 17.18 8.39
C GLY A 274 59.17 17.72 8.65
N ALA A 275 59.05 18.94 9.18
CA ALA A 275 57.75 19.60 9.37
C ALA A 275 57.03 19.88 8.05
N GLY A 276 57.77 20.23 6.99
CA GLY A 276 57.22 20.35 5.64
C GLY A 276 56.66 19.02 5.12
N HIS A 277 57.40 17.92 5.32
CA HIS A 277 57.01 16.58 4.90
C HIS A 277 55.77 16.08 5.66
N VAL A 278 55.73 16.25 7.00
CA VAL A 278 54.53 15.93 7.81
C VAL A 278 53.32 16.70 7.32
N ARG A 279 53.43 18.01 7.09
CA ARG A 279 52.30 18.83 6.56
C ARG A 279 51.78 18.27 5.24
N GLN A 280 52.66 18.02 4.28
CA GLN A 280 52.30 17.51 2.96
C GLN A 280 51.64 16.13 3.05
N LEU A 281 52.26 15.18 3.78
CA LEU A 281 51.71 13.83 3.91
C LEU A 281 50.38 13.81 4.67
N TRP A 282 50.24 14.66 5.68
CA TRP A 282 49.00 14.80 6.45
C TRP A 282 47.86 15.34 5.58
N GLU A 283 48.12 16.38 4.78
CA GLU A 283 47.16 16.93 3.81
C GLU A 283 46.75 15.86 2.77
N VAL A 284 47.71 15.11 2.22
CA VAL A 284 47.44 14.02 1.28
C VAL A 284 46.59 12.93 1.92
N LEU A 285 46.92 12.51 3.15
CA LEU A 285 46.15 11.49 3.88
C LEU A 285 44.71 11.95 4.14
N GLN A 286 44.49 13.21 4.51
CA GLN A 286 43.16 13.78 4.69
C GLN A 286 42.39 13.79 3.36
N LEU A 287 43.00 14.32 2.30
CA LEU A 287 42.37 14.41 0.98
C LEU A 287 42.01 13.03 0.41
N GLU A 288 42.92 12.05 0.48
CA GLU A 288 42.63 10.69 0.00
C GLU A 288 41.56 10.01 0.86
N THR A 289 41.52 10.28 2.18
CA THR A 289 40.47 9.73 3.06
C THR A 289 39.10 10.31 2.72
N GLU A 290 39.01 11.61 2.49
CA GLU A 290 37.79 12.30 2.06
C GLU A 290 37.34 11.84 0.68
N ARG A 291 38.26 11.79 -0.29
CA ARG A 291 38.00 11.27 -1.64
C ARG A 291 37.47 9.84 -1.57
N ARG A 292 38.09 8.98 -0.74
CA ARG A 292 37.64 7.60 -0.54
C ARG A 292 36.25 7.55 0.12
N SER A 293 35.92 8.44 1.04
CA SER A 293 34.58 8.54 1.64
C SER A 293 33.52 8.81 0.56
N VAL A 294 33.72 9.83 -0.28
CA VAL A 294 32.78 10.19 -1.35
C VAL A 294 32.58 9.03 -2.34
N MET A 295 33.68 8.37 -2.74
CA MET A 295 33.60 7.23 -3.65
C MET A 295 32.92 6.00 -3.03
N LEU A 296 33.14 5.75 -1.74
CA LEU A 296 32.46 4.67 -1.00
C LEU A 296 30.97 4.94 -0.83
N ASP A 297 30.58 6.20 -0.61
CA ASP A 297 29.16 6.59 -0.51
C ASP A 297 28.45 6.40 -1.87
N ALA A 298 29.10 6.79 -2.97
CA ALA A 298 28.60 6.50 -4.32
C ALA A 298 28.49 4.98 -4.57
N ALA A 299 29.54 4.22 -4.29
CA ALA A 299 29.52 2.75 -4.42
C ALA A 299 28.42 2.12 -3.55
N LEU A 300 28.16 2.65 -2.36
CA LEU A 300 27.10 2.14 -1.48
C LEU A 300 25.72 2.40 -2.07
N GLN A 301 25.48 3.61 -2.58
CA GLN A 301 24.20 4.00 -3.17
C GLN A 301 23.87 3.18 -4.42
N SER A 302 24.84 2.97 -5.32
CA SER A 302 24.67 2.13 -6.51
C SER A 302 24.40 0.67 -6.13
N GLN A 303 25.13 0.10 -5.17
CA GLN A 303 24.90 -1.28 -4.73
C GLN A 303 23.55 -1.48 -4.02
N GLN A 304 23.08 -0.48 -3.28
CA GLN A 304 21.72 -0.48 -2.72
C GLN A 304 20.67 -0.47 -3.84
N TYR A 305 20.84 0.39 -4.84
CA TYR A 305 19.96 0.43 -6.00
C TYR A 305 19.92 -0.93 -6.72
N TYR A 306 21.09 -1.51 -7.05
CA TYR A 306 21.15 -2.81 -7.73
C TYR A 306 20.55 -3.94 -6.90
N SER A 307 20.70 -3.92 -5.58
CA SER A 307 20.07 -4.91 -4.71
C SER A 307 18.54 -4.82 -4.71
N GLU A 308 17.96 -3.62 -4.71
CA GLU A 308 16.51 -3.46 -4.79
C GLU A 308 15.99 -3.75 -6.21
N ALA A 309 16.72 -3.29 -7.23
CA ALA A 309 16.45 -3.59 -8.63
C ALA A 309 16.40 -5.11 -8.90
N ALA A 310 17.32 -5.89 -8.33
CA ALA A 310 17.33 -7.34 -8.48
C ALA A 310 16.11 -8.03 -7.84
N LYS A 311 15.62 -7.52 -6.69
CA LYS A 311 14.39 -8.04 -6.06
C LYS A 311 13.17 -7.75 -6.94
N VAL A 312 13.08 -6.53 -7.45
CA VAL A 312 12.02 -6.10 -8.38
C VAL A 312 12.03 -6.94 -9.64
N GLU A 313 13.20 -7.11 -10.26
CA GLU A 313 13.35 -7.91 -11.48
C GLU A 313 12.99 -9.40 -11.25
N SER A 314 13.40 -9.98 -10.13
CA SER A 314 13.04 -11.34 -9.76
C SER A 314 11.54 -11.51 -9.58
N TRP A 315 10.87 -10.54 -8.94
CA TRP A 315 9.43 -10.57 -8.77
C TRP A 315 8.69 -10.45 -10.11
N LEU A 316 9.05 -9.46 -10.94
CA LEU A 316 8.47 -9.26 -12.27
C LEU A 316 8.63 -10.49 -13.16
N SER A 317 9.82 -11.08 -13.17
CA SER A 317 10.12 -12.28 -13.95
C SER A 317 9.35 -13.50 -13.44
N GLY A 318 9.20 -13.64 -12.12
CA GLY A 318 8.39 -14.68 -11.50
C GLY A 318 6.91 -14.58 -11.89
N GLN A 319 6.32 -13.39 -11.81
CA GLN A 319 4.93 -13.16 -12.21
C GLN A 319 4.72 -13.41 -13.72
N LYS A 320 5.67 -12.98 -14.54
CA LYS A 320 5.63 -13.24 -15.99
C LYS A 320 5.65 -14.73 -16.31
N LEU A 321 6.49 -15.50 -15.63
CA LEU A 321 6.55 -16.96 -15.78
C LEU A 321 5.25 -17.62 -15.34
N HIS A 322 4.65 -17.16 -14.24
CA HIS A 322 3.36 -17.66 -13.77
C HIS A 322 2.27 -17.50 -14.84
N LEU A 323 2.12 -16.30 -15.41
CA LEU A 323 1.12 -16.01 -16.45
C LEU A 323 1.25 -16.87 -17.71
N VAL A 324 2.48 -17.26 -18.08
CA VAL A 324 2.73 -18.13 -19.24
C VAL A 324 2.21 -19.56 -18.99
N ASN A 325 2.24 -20.01 -17.73
CA ASN A 325 1.90 -21.38 -17.36
C ASN A 325 0.44 -21.57 -16.92
N GLU A 326 -0.35 -20.50 -16.84
CA GLU A 326 -1.72 -20.61 -16.34
C GLU A 326 -2.69 -21.22 -17.36
N GLU A 327 -3.52 -22.14 -16.87
CA GLU A 327 -4.52 -22.91 -17.61
C GLU A 327 -5.66 -22.05 -18.18
N LYS A 328 -6.42 -22.63 -19.11
CA LYS A 328 -7.65 -22.04 -19.67
C LYS A 328 -8.87 -22.65 -18.98
N GLY A 329 -9.92 -21.86 -18.82
CA GLY A 329 -11.21 -22.38 -18.35
C GLY A 329 -11.83 -23.34 -19.37
N THR A 330 -12.56 -24.34 -18.88
CA THR A 330 -13.23 -25.36 -19.71
C THR A 330 -14.74 -25.15 -19.78
N ASP A 331 -15.29 -24.37 -18.86
CA ASP A 331 -16.72 -24.06 -18.74
C ASP A 331 -16.93 -22.66 -18.13
N GLU A 332 -18.19 -22.22 -18.05
CA GLU A 332 -18.60 -20.92 -17.47
C GLU A 332 -18.04 -20.73 -16.06
N SER A 333 -18.18 -21.74 -15.19
CA SER A 333 -17.83 -21.68 -13.77
C SER A 333 -16.32 -21.62 -13.53
N SER A 334 -15.55 -22.51 -14.16
CA SER A 334 -14.09 -22.54 -14.08
C SER A 334 -13.47 -21.28 -14.67
N THR A 335 -13.99 -20.79 -15.79
CA THR A 335 -13.53 -19.53 -16.40
C THR A 335 -13.81 -18.34 -15.48
N LEU A 336 -14.98 -18.27 -14.87
CA LEU A 336 -15.31 -17.23 -13.90
C LEU A 336 -14.41 -17.27 -12.66
N GLN A 337 -14.07 -18.47 -12.17
CA GLN A 337 -13.13 -18.63 -11.06
C GLN A 337 -11.73 -18.15 -11.44
N LEU A 338 -11.23 -18.53 -12.62
CA LEU A 338 -9.94 -18.08 -13.14
C LEU A 338 -9.92 -16.56 -13.33
N LEU A 339 -11.00 -15.97 -13.86
CA LEU A 339 -11.13 -14.53 -14.01
C LEU A 339 -11.06 -13.82 -12.65
N LYS A 340 -11.77 -14.32 -11.63
CA LYS A 340 -11.70 -13.77 -10.27
C LYS A 340 -10.29 -13.82 -9.69
N THR A 341 -9.58 -14.94 -9.85
CA THR A 341 -8.19 -15.06 -9.39
C THR A 341 -7.27 -14.11 -10.17
N HIS A 342 -7.52 -13.93 -11.46
CA HIS A 342 -6.74 -13.04 -12.32
C HIS A 342 -6.93 -11.56 -11.98
N LEU A 343 -8.15 -11.13 -11.64
CA LEU A 343 -8.42 -9.76 -11.18
C LEU A 343 -7.68 -9.42 -9.88
N ALA A 344 -7.52 -10.40 -8.97
CA ALA A 344 -6.70 -10.22 -7.76
C ALA A 344 -5.20 -10.10 -8.10
N LEU A 345 -4.72 -10.85 -9.09
CA LEU A 345 -3.37 -10.71 -9.61
C LEU A 345 -3.16 -9.35 -10.28
N GLU A 346 -4.10 -8.88 -11.10
CA GLU A 346 -4.08 -7.55 -11.72
C GLU A 346 -3.94 -6.44 -10.66
N GLN A 347 -4.74 -6.50 -9.59
CA GLN A 347 -4.63 -5.55 -8.48
C GLN A 347 -3.25 -5.61 -7.79
N THR A 348 -2.67 -6.80 -7.66
CA THR A 348 -1.32 -6.97 -7.09
C THR A 348 -0.25 -6.35 -8.00
N VAL A 349 -0.39 -6.48 -9.32
CA VAL A 349 0.52 -5.87 -10.31
C VAL A 349 0.36 -4.35 -10.36
N GLU A 350 -0.86 -3.84 -10.22
CA GLU A 350 -1.12 -2.39 -10.21
C GLU A 350 -0.54 -1.74 -8.94
N THR A 351 -0.71 -2.35 -7.76
CA THR A 351 -0.12 -1.82 -6.52
C THR A 351 1.41 -1.88 -6.53
N TYR A 352 2.01 -2.81 -7.28
CA TYR A 352 3.46 -2.88 -7.44
C TYR A 352 4.06 -1.69 -8.21
N ALA A 353 3.24 -0.89 -8.90
CA ALA A 353 3.65 0.36 -9.53
C ALA A 353 4.36 1.31 -8.54
N GLU A 354 3.92 1.33 -7.28
CA GLU A 354 4.53 2.16 -6.24
C GLU A 354 5.98 1.74 -5.96
N THR A 355 6.26 0.43 -5.97
CA THR A 355 7.61 -0.11 -5.74
C THR A 355 8.54 0.23 -6.90
N VAL A 356 8.08 0.06 -8.15
CA VAL A 356 8.84 0.47 -9.34
C VAL A 356 9.04 1.98 -9.36
N GLY A 357 8.03 2.76 -8.96
CA GLY A 357 8.10 4.21 -8.82
C GLY A 357 9.15 4.67 -7.80
N MET A 358 9.23 4.03 -6.62
CA MET A 358 10.27 4.32 -5.63
C MET A 358 11.68 4.05 -6.16
N LEU A 359 11.86 2.95 -6.90
CA LEU A 359 13.15 2.63 -7.53
C LEU A 359 13.53 3.65 -8.61
N SER A 360 12.54 4.11 -9.40
CA SER A 360 12.72 5.17 -10.39
C SER A 360 13.11 6.51 -9.75
N GLN A 361 12.48 6.89 -8.63
CA GLN A 361 12.86 8.07 -7.85
C GLN A 361 14.28 7.96 -7.28
N GLN A 362 14.71 6.77 -6.86
CA GLN A 362 16.09 6.54 -6.44
C GLN A 362 17.06 6.73 -7.62
N CYS A 363 16.76 6.17 -8.79
CA CYS A 363 17.53 6.38 -10.01
C CYS A 363 17.67 7.87 -10.37
N GLN A 364 16.56 8.62 -10.36
CA GLN A 364 16.56 10.07 -10.64
C GLN A 364 17.43 10.86 -9.67
N ARG A 365 17.34 10.58 -8.36
CA ARG A 365 18.21 11.24 -7.37
C ARG A 365 19.69 10.97 -7.62
N LEU A 366 20.06 9.74 -8.01
CA LEU A 366 21.45 9.41 -8.32
C LEU A 366 21.95 10.15 -9.58
N LEU A 367 21.07 10.36 -10.55
CA LEU A 367 21.35 11.15 -11.75
C LEU A 367 21.54 12.64 -11.43
N GLU A 368 20.66 13.23 -10.62
CA GLU A 368 20.74 14.63 -10.18
C GLU A 368 22.03 14.92 -9.41
N LEU A 369 22.51 13.95 -8.64
CA LEU A 369 23.78 14.02 -7.90
C LEU A 369 25.02 13.76 -8.79
N GLY A 370 24.84 13.45 -10.08
CA GLY A 370 25.95 13.20 -11.01
C GLY A 370 26.74 11.92 -10.68
N HIS A 371 26.05 10.87 -10.22
CA HIS A 371 26.68 9.62 -9.81
C HIS A 371 27.54 8.99 -10.94
N PRO A 372 28.72 8.42 -10.67
CA PRO A 372 29.60 7.86 -11.71
C PRO A 372 28.93 6.79 -12.59
N ASP A 373 28.13 5.91 -11.99
CA ASP A 373 27.42 4.82 -12.69
C ASP A 373 26.05 5.23 -13.28
N SER A 374 25.78 6.53 -13.39
CA SER A 374 24.50 7.09 -13.86
C SER A 374 23.96 6.41 -15.13
N GLU A 375 24.82 6.19 -16.12
CA GLU A 375 24.41 5.57 -17.39
C GLU A 375 23.95 4.11 -17.20
N GLN A 376 24.66 3.34 -16.38
CA GLN A 376 24.33 1.94 -16.12
C GLN A 376 23.07 1.79 -15.26
N ILE A 377 22.93 2.66 -14.25
CA ILE A 377 21.73 2.74 -13.40
C ILE A 377 20.51 3.09 -14.27
N THR A 378 20.64 4.05 -15.18
CA THR A 378 19.55 4.43 -16.11
C THR A 378 19.18 3.27 -17.03
N LYS A 379 20.16 2.55 -17.59
CA LYS A 379 19.91 1.36 -18.41
C LYS A 379 19.15 0.30 -17.63
N GLN A 380 19.57 0.00 -16.40
CA GLN A 380 18.90 -0.97 -15.53
C GLN A 380 17.46 -0.52 -15.19
N GLN A 381 17.25 0.75 -14.87
CA GLN A 381 15.90 1.28 -14.63
C GLN A 381 15.01 1.11 -15.85
N SER A 382 15.51 1.46 -17.04
CA SER A 382 14.76 1.32 -18.29
C SER A 382 14.40 -0.14 -18.61
N HIS A 383 15.24 -1.10 -18.21
CA HIS A 383 14.96 -2.53 -18.35
C HIS A 383 13.83 -2.97 -17.42
N ILE A 384 13.87 -2.55 -16.15
CA ILE A 384 12.80 -2.80 -15.17
C ILE A 384 11.48 -2.19 -15.62
N ASP A 385 11.49 -0.94 -16.10
CA ASP A 385 10.30 -0.27 -16.59
C ASP A 385 9.67 -1.03 -17.78
N ARG A 386 10.49 -1.51 -18.72
CA ARG A 386 10.02 -2.36 -19.83
C ARG A 386 9.47 -3.71 -19.36
N LEU A 387 10.10 -4.34 -18.37
CA LEU A 387 9.59 -5.59 -17.79
C LEU A 387 8.23 -5.37 -17.12
N TYR A 388 8.06 -4.27 -16.39
CA TYR A 388 6.80 -3.92 -15.74
C TYR A 388 5.69 -3.65 -16.75
N VAL A 389 5.94 -2.83 -17.77
CA VAL A 389 4.97 -2.59 -18.85
C VAL A 389 4.62 -3.88 -19.58
N SER A 390 5.61 -4.70 -19.94
CA SER A 390 5.38 -6.00 -20.57
C SER A 390 4.53 -6.94 -19.69
N LEU A 391 4.72 -6.93 -18.37
CA LEU A 391 3.92 -7.72 -17.45
C LEU A 391 2.47 -7.21 -17.42
N LYS A 392 2.27 -5.89 -17.34
CA LYS A 392 0.94 -5.26 -17.35
C LYS A 392 0.18 -5.59 -18.64
N ASP A 393 0.83 -5.50 -19.79
CA ASP A 393 0.24 -5.86 -21.08
C ASP A 393 -0.17 -7.34 -21.14
N MET A 394 0.64 -8.24 -20.57
CA MET A 394 0.31 -9.67 -20.50
C MET A 394 -0.87 -9.96 -19.56
N VAL A 395 -0.94 -9.26 -18.43
CA VAL A 395 -2.07 -9.34 -17.49
C VAL A 395 -3.35 -8.88 -18.16
N GLU A 396 -3.34 -7.72 -18.81
CA GLU A 396 -4.51 -7.17 -19.49
C GLU A 396 -4.96 -8.08 -20.64
N HIS A 397 -4.03 -8.52 -21.49
CA HIS A 397 -4.35 -9.44 -22.59
C HIS A 397 -4.97 -10.75 -22.08
N ARG A 398 -4.47 -11.31 -20.97
CA ARG A 398 -5.05 -12.51 -20.37
C ARG A 398 -6.45 -12.25 -19.80
N LYS A 399 -6.67 -11.10 -19.16
CA LYS A 399 -7.98 -10.67 -18.67
C LYS A 399 -9.00 -10.60 -19.79
N THR A 400 -8.70 -9.86 -20.86
CA THR A 400 -9.58 -9.74 -22.03
C THR A 400 -9.92 -11.12 -22.60
N LYS A 401 -8.94 -12.02 -22.68
CA LYS A 401 -9.16 -13.39 -23.17
C LYS A 401 -10.08 -14.21 -22.26
N LEU A 402 -9.90 -14.12 -20.94
CA LEU A 402 -10.77 -14.81 -19.97
C LEU A 402 -12.20 -14.23 -19.98
N GLU A 403 -12.34 -12.92 -20.10
CA GLU A 403 -13.63 -12.25 -20.23
C GLU A 403 -14.35 -12.67 -21.51
N GLN A 404 -13.66 -12.68 -22.65
CA GLN A 404 -14.21 -13.18 -23.91
C GLN A 404 -14.67 -14.64 -23.78
N GLN A 405 -13.83 -15.52 -23.24
CA GLN A 405 -14.21 -16.91 -23.01
C GLN A 405 -15.43 -17.06 -22.10
N TYR A 406 -15.50 -16.28 -21.01
CA TYR A 406 -16.63 -16.30 -20.10
C TYR A 406 -17.93 -15.89 -20.79
N TRP A 407 -17.92 -14.77 -21.53
CA TRP A 407 -19.10 -14.28 -22.25
C TRP A 407 -19.53 -15.22 -23.37
N LEU A 408 -18.59 -15.89 -24.05
CA LEU A 408 -18.92 -16.91 -25.05
C LEU A 408 -19.67 -18.09 -24.41
N TYR A 409 -19.23 -18.58 -23.25
CA TYR A 409 -19.94 -19.65 -22.53
C TYR A 409 -21.31 -19.20 -22.05
N GLN A 410 -21.42 -17.98 -21.52
CA GLN A 410 -22.70 -17.42 -21.09
C GLN A 410 -23.67 -17.31 -22.27
N LEU A 411 -23.22 -16.80 -23.42
CA LEU A 411 -24.03 -16.70 -24.62
C LEU A 411 -24.46 -18.07 -25.14
N ASN A 412 -23.52 -19.02 -25.24
CA ASN A 412 -23.85 -20.36 -25.72
C ASN A 412 -24.96 -21.00 -24.88
N LYS A 413 -24.88 -20.86 -23.55
CA LYS A 413 -25.91 -21.35 -22.64
C LYS A 413 -27.27 -20.68 -22.85
N GLU A 414 -27.32 -19.35 -22.97
CA GLU A 414 -28.57 -18.62 -23.22
C GLU A 414 -29.19 -18.97 -24.58
N VAL A 415 -28.35 -19.18 -25.62
CA VAL A 415 -28.78 -19.65 -26.93
C VAL A 415 -29.37 -21.05 -26.82
N GLU A 416 -28.65 -22.02 -26.25
CA GLU A 416 -29.13 -23.41 -26.07
C GLU A 416 -30.43 -23.49 -25.25
N GLU A 417 -30.52 -22.71 -24.16
CA GLU A 417 -31.74 -22.63 -23.34
C GLU A 417 -32.93 -22.05 -24.11
N LEU A 418 -32.69 -21.05 -24.96
CA LEU A 418 -33.74 -20.44 -25.78
C LEU A 418 -34.15 -21.33 -26.95
N GLU A 419 -33.20 -21.95 -27.67
CA GLU A 419 -33.48 -22.93 -28.74
C GLU A 419 -34.31 -24.09 -28.22
N LYS A 420 -33.95 -24.63 -27.05
CA LYS A 420 -34.73 -25.68 -26.40
C LYS A 420 -36.15 -25.21 -26.08
N TRP A 421 -36.29 -24.00 -25.53
CA TRP A 421 -37.61 -23.44 -25.24
C TRP A 421 -38.44 -23.20 -26.51
N ILE A 422 -37.82 -22.74 -27.61
CA ILE A 422 -38.47 -22.61 -28.92
C ILE A 422 -38.98 -23.96 -29.40
N THR A 423 -38.12 -24.99 -29.38
CA THR A 423 -38.48 -26.36 -29.77
C THR A 423 -39.67 -26.91 -28.96
N GLU A 424 -39.68 -26.65 -27.65
CA GLU A 424 -40.80 -27.02 -26.77
C GLU A 424 -42.11 -26.31 -27.20
N ARG A 425 -42.05 -25.04 -27.60
CA ARG A 425 -43.21 -24.26 -28.07
C ARG A 425 -43.67 -24.67 -29.46
N GLU A 426 -42.74 -25.00 -30.36
CA GLU A 426 -43.03 -25.53 -31.69
C GLU A 426 -43.85 -26.81 -31.62
N SER A 427 -43.55 -27.68 -30.63
CA SER A 427 -44.32 -28.91 -30.42
C SER A 427 -45.82 -28.65 -30.14
N VAL A 428 -46.13 -27.55 -29.45
CA VAL A 428 -47.51 -27.13 -29.16
C VAL A 428 -48.14 -26.45 -30.38
N ALA A 429 -47.39 -25.58 -31.07
CA ALA A 429 -47.86 -24.89 -32.27
C ALA A 429 -48.17 -25.86 -33.43
N SER A 430 -47.43 -26.97 -33.51
CA SER A 430 -47.58 -28.00 -34.55
C SER A 430 -48.78 -28.94 -34.37
N SER A 431 -49.59 -28.76 -33.31
CA SER A 431 -50.78 -29.58 -33.08
C SER A 431 -51.76 -29.50 -34.26
N THR A 432 -52.25 -30.65 -34.72
CA THR A 432 -53.21 -30.76 -35.83
C THR A 432 -54.67 -30.82 -35.37
N GLU A 433 -54.96 -30.70 -34.08
CA GLU A 433 -56.32 -30.87 -33.53
C GLU A 433 -57.24 -29.71 -33.91
N LEU A 434 -58.30 -29.92 -34.69
CA LEU A 434 -59.16 -28.83 -35.17
C LEU A 434 -60.52 -28.73 -34.47
N GLY A 435 -60.72 -29.45 -33.35
CA GLY A 435 -61.99 -29.55 -32.61
C GLY A 435 -63.10 -30.30 -33.35
N GLN A 436 -64.03 -30.88 -32.58
CA GLN A 436 -65.08 -31.75 -33.12
C GLN A 436 -66.42 -31.02 -33.33
N ASP A 437 -66.63 -29.93 -32.60
CA ASP A 437 -67.79 -29.06 -32.72
C ASP A 437 -67.43 -27.58 -32.47
N LEU A 438 -68.44 -26.71 -32.52
CA LEU A 438 -68.25 -25.27 -32.37
C LEU A 438 -67.68 -24.90 -31.00
N GLU A 439 -68.14 -25.54 -29.92
CA GLU A 439 -67.71 -25.21 -28.56
C GLU A 439 -66.28 -25.67 -28.31
N ASP A 440 -65.93 -26.88 -28.71
CA ASP A 440 -64.56 -27.40 -28.67
C ASP A 440 -63.59 -26.50 -29.41
N VAL A 441 -63.94 -26.05 -30.63
CA VAL A 441 -63.07 -25.15 -31.41
C VAL A 441 -62.93 -23.79 -30.77
N THR A 442 -64.00 -23.22 -30.20
CA THR A 442 -63.90 -21.95 -29.48
C THR A 442 -62.94 -22.05 -28.29
N VAL A 443 -63.03 -23.13 -27.50
CA VAL A 443 -62.12 -23.36 -26.38
C VAL A 443 -60.68 -23.55 -26.86
N LEU A 444 -60.46 -24.29 -27.96
CA LEU A 444 -59.13 -24.44 -28.55
C LEU A 444 -58.56 -23.11 -29.05
N GLN A 445 -59.37 -22.27 -29.70
CA GLN A 445 -58.97 -20.94 -30.16
C GLN A 445 -58.60 -20.02 -29.00
N GLU A 446 -59.40 -19.97 -27.95
CA GLU A 446 -59.12 -19.15 -26.76
C GLU A 446 -57.81 -19.59 -26.08
N ARG A 447 -57.65 -20.90 -25.86
CA ARG A 447 -56.41 -21.48 -25.31
C ARG A 447 -55.20 -21.16 -26.19
N PHE A 448 -55.33 -21.31 -27.50
CA PHE A 448 -54.25 -21.04 -28.43
C PHE A 448 -53.92 -19.55 -28.53
N THR A 449 -54.92 -18.67 -28.49
CA THR A 449 -54.71 -17.21 -28.46
C THR A 449 -53.96 -16.79 -27.21
N LYS A 450 -54.30 -17.37 -26.04
CA LYS A 450 -53.56 -17.16 -24.81
C LYS A 450 -52.12 -17.66 -24.94
N PHE A 451 -51.92 -18.88 -25.43
CA PHE A 451 -50.58 -19.44 -25.72
C PHE A 451 -49.75 -18.53 -26.62
N VAL A 452 -50.33 -18.00 -27.71
CA VAL A 452 -49.66 -17.08 -28.64
C VAL A 452 -49.24 -15.79 -27.92
N SER A 453 -50.13 -15.19 -27.13
CA SER A 453 -49.82 -13.97 -26.40
C SER A 453 -48.68 -14.16 -25.38
N GLU A 454 -48.70 -15.26 -24.63
CA GLU A 454 -47.68 -15.59 -23.62
C GLU A 454 -46.33 -15.91 -24.27
N THR A 455 -46.35 -16.67 -25.37
CA THR A 455 -45.15 -17.05 -26.14
C THR A 455 -44.52 -15.83 -26.79
N ASN A 456 -45.31 -14.94 -27.42
CA ASN A 456 -44.77 -13.71 -27.99
C ASN A 456 -44.16 -12.81 -26.93
N SER A 457 -44.85 -12.58 -25.81
CA SER A 457 -44.34 -11.70 -24.75
C SER A 457 -43.02 -12.22 -24.16
N THR A 458 -42.94 -13.53 -23.87
CA THR A 458 -41.74 -14.13 -23.24
C THR A 458 -40.62 -14.32 -24.24
N GLY A 459 -40.95 -14.82 -25.44
CA GLY A 459 -40.01 -15.12 -26.50
C GLY A 459 -39.35 -13.85 -27.06
N GLN A 460 -40.12 -12.80 -27.35
CA GLN A 460 -39.55 -11.53 -27.82
C GLN A 460 -38.58 -10.92 -26.80
N GLN A 461 -38.93 -10.94 -25.52
CA GLN A 461 -38.03 -10.43 -24.47
C GLN A 461 -36.71 -11.21 -24.41
N ARG A 462 -36.76 -12.54 -24.48
CA ARG A 462 -35.55 -13.39 -24.47
C ARG A 462 -34.73 -13.23 -25.74
N MET A 463 -35.38 -13.17 -26.90
CA MET A 463 -34.73 -12.91 -28.20
C MET A 463 -34.02 -11.56 -28.19
N GLU A 464 -34.65 -10.51 -27.66
CA GLU A 464 -34.04 -9.19 -27.55
C GLU A 464 -32.82 -9.21 -26.62
N GLN A 465 -32.90 -9.91 -25.47
CA GLN A 465 -31.79 -10.07 -24.55
C GLN A 465 -30.59 -10.77 -25.20
N VAL A 466 -30.80 -11.91 -25.86
CA VAL A 466 -29.73 -12.66 -26.53
C VAL A 466 -29.15 -11.85 -27.69
N ASN A 467 -29.99 -11.26 -28.54
CA ASN A 467 -29.56 -10.40 -29.64
C ASN A 467 -28.74 -9.20 -29.15
N LYS A 468 -29.13 -8.60 -28.03
CA LYS A 468 -28.38 -7.50 -27.41
C LYS A 468 -27.00 -7.97 -26.93
N MET A 469 -26.93 -9.09 -26.23
CA MET A 469 -25.65 -9.66 -25.77
C MET A 469 -24.72 -9.98 -26.94
N VAL A 470 -25.25 -10.56 -28.02
CA VAL A 470 -24.51 -10.80 -29.27
C VAL A 470 -23.96 -9.49 -29.84
N ASN A 471 -24.80 -8.47 -30.01
CA ASN A 471 -24.36 -7.20 -30.59
C ASN A 471 -23.29 -6.54 -29.73
N GLU A 472 -23.45 -6.52 -28.41
CA GLU A 472 -22.45 -5.97 -27.48
C GLU A 472 -21.11 -6.71 -27.57
N MET A 473 -21.13 -8.05 -27.69
CA MET A 473 -19.90 -8.84 -27.87
C MET A 473 -19.22 -8.54 -29.20
N ILE A 474 -19.98 -8.42 -30.30
CA ILE A 474 -19.43 -8.08 -31.63
C ILE A 474 -18.87 -6.65 -31.63
N ASP A 475 -19.60 -5.68 -31.09
CA ASP A 475 -19.19 -4.27 -31.02
C ASP A 475 -17.92 -4.09 -30.16
N CYS A 476 -17.74 -4.92 -29.13
CA CYS A 476 -16.51 -4.98 -28.33
C CYS A 476 -15.34 -5.70 -29.03
N GLY A 477 -15.52 -6.19 -30.26
CA GLY A 477 -14.47 -6.87 -31.03
C GLY A 477 -14.12 -8.26 -30.50
N HIS A 478 -15.11 -9.04 -30.07
CA HIS A 478 -14.90 -10.41 -29.60
C HIS A 478 -14.19 -11.27 -30.67
N SER A 479 -13.25 -12.12 -30.25
CA SER A 479 -12.43 -12.93 -31.17
C SER A 479 -13.26 -13.91 -32.02
N ASP A 480 -14.32 -14.48 -31.44
CA ASP A 480 -15.26 -15.39 -32.11
C ASP A 480 -16.51 -14.70 -32.71
N ALA A 481 -16.41 -13.44 -33.13
CA ALA A 481 -17.56 -12.66 -33.63
C ALA A 481 -18.34 -13.33 -34.78
N ALA A 482 -17.67 -14.09 -35.66
CA ALA A 482 -18.31 -14.81 -36.76
C ALA A 482 -19.22 -15.93 -36.24
N THR A 483 -18.72 -16.80 -35.35
CA THR A 483 -19.50 -17.87 -34.71
C THR A 483 -20.69 -17.32 -33.92
N ILE A 484 -20.47 -16.21 -33.20
CA ILE A 484 -21.51 -15.52 -32.44
C ILE A 484 -22.63 -15.00 -33.37
N ALA A 485 -22.28 -14.47 -34.53
CA ALA A 485 -23.25 -14.03 -35.53
C ALA A 485 -24.03 -15.21 -36.13
N GLU A 486 -23.37 -16.34 -36.41
CA GLU A 486 -24.02 -17.57 -36.87
C GLU A 486 -25.06 -18.08 -35.86
N TRP A 487 -24.74 -18.10 -34.57
CA TRP A 487 -25.69 -18.47 -33.52
C TRP A 487 -26.90 -17.53 -33.47
N LYS A 488 -26.66 -16.23 -33.62
CA LYS A 488 -27.73 -15.23 -33.69
C LYS A 488 -28.65 -15.47 -34.88
N ASP A 489 -28.10 -15.75 -36.05
CA ASP A 489 -28.88 -15.96 -37.26
C ASP A 489 -29.72 -17.23 -37.15
N GLY A 490 -29.14 -18.34 -36.69
CA GLY A 490 -29.87 -19.61 -36.49
C GLY A 490 -30.98 -19.51 -35.44
N LEU A 491 -30.74 -18.78 -34.35
CA LEU A 491 -31.75 -18.53 -33.32
C LEU A 491 -32.90 -17.63 -33.82
N ASN A 492 -32.58 -16.59 -34.60
CA ASN A 492 -33.59 -15.73 -35.21
C ASN A 492 -34.42 -16.46 -36.27
N GLU A 493 -33.81 -17.38 -37.03
CA GLU A 493 -34.50 -18.26 -37.98
C GLU A 493 -35.48 -19.19 -37.25
N SER A 494 -35.02 -19.91 -36.22
CA SER A 494 -35.88 -20.79 -35.40
C SER A 494 -37.05 -20.04 -34.76
N TRP A 495 -36.82 -18.80 -34.31
CA TRP A 495 -37.89 -17.95 -33.78
C TRP A 495 -38.89 -17.53 -34.86
N ALA A 496 -38.44 -17.20 -36.07
CA ALA A 496 -39.31 -16.86 -37.18
C ALA A 496 -40.17 -18.06 -37.60
N ASP A 497 -39.58 -19.26 -37.67
CA ASP A 497 -40.28 -20.51 -37.99
C ASP A 497 -41.40 -20.81 -36.99
N LEU A 498 -41.14 -20.63 -35.68
CA LEU A 498 -42.17 -20.77 -34.65
C LEU A 498 -43.33 -19.78 -34.85
N LEU A 499 -43.04 -18.51 -35.18
CA LEU A 499 -44.09 -17.52 -35.43
C LEU A 499 -44.94 -17.90 -36.65
N GLU A 500 -44.34 -18.41 -37.72
CA GLU A 500 -45.06 -18.88 -38.90
C GLU A 500 -45.93 -20.12 -38.59
N LEU A 501 -45.41 -21.08 -37.83
CA LEU A 501 -46.17 -22.23 -37.36
C LEU A 501 -47.37 -21.81 -36.51
N MET A 502 -47.17 -20.86 -35.60
CA MET A 502 -48.24 -20.34 -34.75
C MET A 502 -49.31 -19.63 -35.57
N GLU A 503 -48.92 -18.83 -36.57
CA GLU A 503 -49.86 -18.14 -37.46
C GLU A 503 -50.65 -19.14 -38.33
N THR A 504 -49.98 -20.14 -38.89
CA THR A 504 -50.61 -21.22 -39.65
C THR A 504 -51.66 -21.94 -38.80
N ARG A 505 -51.29 -22.30 -37.56
CA ARG A 505 -52.21 -22.96 -36.61
C ARG A 505 -53.41 -22.09 -36.26
N ARG A 506 -53.20 -20.78 -36.04
CA ARG A 506 -54.27 -19.81 -35.77
C ARG A 506 -55.26 -19.75 -36.93
N GLN A 507 -54.76 -19.70 -38.17
CA GLN A 507 -55.59 -19.70 -39.38
C GLN A 507 -56.37 -21.00 -39.54
N MET A 508 -55.76 -22.16 -39.28
CA MET A 508 -56.45 -23.45 -39.33
C MET A 508 -57.61 -23.54 -38.32
N LEU A 509 -57.38 -23.08 -37.08
CA LEU A 509 -58.43 -23.03 -36.05
C LEU A 509 -59.54 -22.05 -36.42
N ALA A 510 -59.22 -20.89 -37.02
CA ALA A 510 -60.19 -19.94 -37.54
C ALA A 510 -61.06 -20.53 -38.66
N ALA A 511 -60.46 -21.22 -39.61
CA ALA A 511 -61.20 -21.91 -40.66
C ALA A 511 -62.13 -23.00 -40.08
N SER A 512 -61.64 -23.81 -39.14
CA SER A 512 -62.44 -24.83 -38.46
C SER A 512 -63.63 -24.22 -37.68
N HIS A 513 -63.40 -23.10 -36.99
CA HIS A 513 -64.45 -22.38 -36.28
C HIS A 513 -65.54 -21.90 -37.24
N GLN A 514 -65.15 -21.28 -38.36
CA GLN A 514 -66.10 -20.82 -39.38
C GLN A 514 -66.90 -21.98 -39.98
N LEU A 515 -66.27 -23.13 -40.20
CA LEU A 515 -66.93 -24.35 -40.69
C LEU A 515 -68.00 -24.85 -39.71
N HIS A 516 -67.65 -25.03 -38.44
CA HIS A 516 -68.60 -25.51 -37.42
C HIS A 516 -69.70 -24.49 -37.14
N LYS A 517 -69.36 -23.19 -37.15
CA LYS A 517 -70.34 -22.11 -37.04
C LYS A 517 -71.33 -22.16 -38.19
N PHE A 518 -70.88 -22.31 -39.43
CA PHE A 518 -71.77 -22.46 -40.59
C PHE A 518 -72.75 -23.62 -40.41
N PHE A 519 -72.28 -24.81 -40.02
CA PHE A 519 -73.19 -25.95 -39.80
C PHE A 519 -74.17 -25.71 -38.64
N THR A 520 -73.77 -24.95 -37.63
CA THR A 520 -74.63 -24.57 -36.49
C THR A 520 -75.68 -23.55 -36.92
N ASP A 521 -75.27 -22.51 -37.64
CA ASP A 521 -76.14 -21.48 -38.23
C ASP A 521 -77.15 -22.13 -39.21
N CYS A 522 -76.74 -23.10 -40.03
CA CYS A 522 -77.66 -23.87 -40.88
C CYS A 522 -78.72 -24.61 -40.06
N LYS A 523 -78.33 -25.30 -38.98
CA LYS A 523 -79.28 -26.01 -38.10
C LYS A 523 -80.25 -25.04 -37.45
N GLU A 524 -79.76 -23.88 -36.98
CA GLU A 524 -80.59 -22.86 -36.35
C GLU A 524 -81.58 -22.25 -37.35
N VAL A 525 -81.11 -21.86 -38.54
CA VAL A 525 -81.95 -21.31 -39.61
C VAL A 525 -82.98 -22.32 -40.09
N LEU A 526 -82.62 -23.60 -40.25
CA LEU A 526 -83.58 -24.66 -40.56
C LEU A 526 -84.66 -24.80 -39.47
N ALA A 527 -84.27 -24.75 -38.20
CA ALA A 527 -85.21 -24.79 -37.07
C ALA A 527 -86.13 -23.55 -37.05
N GLN A 528 -85.60 -22.37 -37.36
CA GLN A 528 -86.38 -21.14 -37.48
C GLN A 528 -87.33 -21.17 -38.69
N ILE A 529 -86.88 -21.65 -39.85
CA ILE A 529 -87.72 -21.87 -41.05
C ILE A 529 -88.86 -22.83 -40.71
N ALA A 530 -88.56 -23.97 -40.07
CA ALA A 530 -89.57 -24.93 -39.63
C ALA A 530 -90.54 -24.32 -38.61
N GLY A 531 -90.04 -23.51 -37.68
CA GLY A 531 -90.86 -22.76 -36.72
C GLY A 531 -91.80 -21.77 -37.41
N LYS A 532 -91.31 -21.01 -38.39
CA LYS A 532 -92.11 -20.09 -39.22
C LYS A 532 -93.13 -20.84 -40.07
N MET A 533 -92.74 -21.98 -40.63
CA MET A 533 -93.63 -22.87 -41.39
C MET A 533 -94.78 -23.39 -40.52
N LYS A 534 -94.52 -23.67 -39.23
CA LYS A 534 -95.53 -24.06 -38.23
C LYS A 534 -96.40 -22.90 -37.72
N GLN A 535 -95.97 -21.64 -37.86
CA GLN A 535 -96.80 -20.45 -37.57
C GLN A 535 -97.72 -20.10 -38.75
N LEU A 536 -97.32 -20.47 -39.97
CA LEU A 536 -98.10 -20.32 -41.19
C LEU A 536 -99.48 -21.04 -41.26
N PRO A 537 -99.81 -22.09 -40.48
CA PRO A 537 -101.13 -22.69 -40.41
C PRO A 537 -102.17 -21.79 -39.75
N GLU A 538 -101.76 -20.91 -38.81
CA GLU A 538 -102.69 -20.05 -38.08
C GLU A 538 -103.28 -18.97 -38.99
N VAL A 539 -102.49 -18.43 -39.93
CA VAL A 539 -102.98 -17.46 -40.92
C VAL A 539 -103.96 -18.10 -41.92
N ARG A 540 -103.88 -19.43 -42.14
CA ARG A 540 -104.89 -20.19 -42.92
C ARG A 540 -106.12 -20.56 -42.08
N ALA A 541 -105.96 -20.97 -40.82
CA ALA A 541 -107.06 -21.38 -39.95
C ALA A 541 -107.92 -20.19 -39.46
N CYS A 542 -107.36 -18.99 -39.32
CA CYS A 542 -108.09 -17.76 -39.02
C CYS A 542 -109.15 -17.37 -40.08
N GLN A 543 -109.18 -18.04 -41.23
CA GLN A 543 -110.23 -17.92 -42.25
C GLN A 543 -111.58 -18.48 -41.79
N ALA A 544 -111.60 -19.35 -40.76
CA ALA A 544 -112.82 -20.03 -40.37
C ALA A 544 -113.79 -19.17 -39.53
N ASN A 545 -113.37 -18.06 -38.90
CA ASN A 545 -114.23 -17.34 -37.93
C ASN A 545 -113.98 -15.81 -37.76
N ILE A 546 -113.32 -15.11 -38.70
CA ILE A 546 -113.04 -13.68 -38.54
C ILE A 546 -113.85 -12.83 -39.53
N THR A 547 -114.68 -11.92 -39.00
CA THR A 547 -115.54 -10.98 -39.75
C THR A 547 -114.80 -9.72 -40.26
N ASN A 548 -113.54 -9.50 -39.88
CA ASN A 548 -112.78 -8.30 -40.23
C ASN A 548 -111.52 -8.61 -41.11
N PRO A 549 -111.54 -8.25 -42.41
CA PRO A 549 -110.43 -8.52 -43.33
C PRO A 549 -109.15 -7.73 -43.01
N ALA A 550 -109.25 -6.55 -42.38
CA ALA A 550 -108.10 -5.71 -42.04
C ALA A 550 -107.19 -6.36 -40.97
N THR A 551 -107.71 -7.27 -40.15
CA THR A 551 -106.90 -8.00 -39.16
C THR A 551 -106.08 -9.11 -39.81
N LEU A 552 -106.62 -9.82 -40.80
CA LEU A 552 -105.90 -10.85 -41.56
C LEU A 552 -104.76 -10.26 -42.38
N GLN A 553 -104.99 -9.12 -43.04
CA GLN A 553 -103.95 -8.40 -43.79
C GLN A 553 -102.82 -7.91 -42.88
N ARG A 554 -103.15 -7.36 -41.70
CA ARG A 554 -102.12 -6.94 -40.72
C ARG A 554 -101.31 -8.11 -40.18
N LEU A 555 -101.96 -9.25 -39.90
CA LEU A 555 -101.26 -10.47 -39.47
C LEU A 555 -100.31 -10.99 -40.55
N MET A 556 -100.76 -11.08 -41.80
CA MET A 556 -99.91 -11.46 -42.93
C MET A 556 -98.72 -10.50 -43.09
N HIS A 557 -98.98 -9.20 -43.09
CA HIS A 557 -97.93 -8.19 -43.21
C HIS A 557 -96.93 -8.26 -42.06
N SER A 558 -97.39 -8.50 -40.82
CA SER A 558 -96.51 -8.68 -39.67
C SER A 558 -95.64 -9.94 -39.77
N PHE A 559 -96.18 -11.02 -40.36
CA PHE A 559 -95.43 -12.25 -40.62
C PHE A 559 -94.37 -12.05 -41.71
N GLU A 560 -94.72 -11.40 -42.83
CA GLU A 560 -93.78 -11.03 -43.90
C GLU A 560 -92.65 -10.13 -43.38
N HIS A 561 -92.98 -9.17 -42.51
CA HIS A 561 -91.98 -8.35 -41.84
C HIS A 561 -91.08 -9.19 -40.93
N ALA A 562 -91.65 -10.14 -40.17
CA ALA A 562 -90.88 -11.05 -39.32
C ALA A 562 -89.97 -12.01 -40.12
N LEU A 563 -90.26 -12.26 -41.40
CA LEU A 563 -89.38 -13.03 -42.28
C LEU A 563 -88.13 -12.25 -42.74
N GLN A 564 -88.11 -10.92 -42.65
CA GLN A 564 -86.97 -10.12 -43.15
C GLN A 564 -85.65 -10.47 -42.46
N LEU A 565 -85.68 -10.80 -41.16
CA LEU A 565 -84.49 -11.28 -40.44
C LEU A 565 -83.98 -12.60 -41.02
N LEU A 566 -84.90 -13.51 -41.33
CA LEU A 566 -84.59 -14.83 -41.89
C LEU A 566 -84.07 -14.70 -43.34
N VAL A 567 -84.59 -13.74 -44.12
CA VAL A 567 -84.03 -13.38 -45.44
C VAL A 567 -82.56 -12.98 -45.32
N ALA A 568 -82.22 -12.12 -44.36
CA ALA A 568 -80.85 -11.68 -44.14
C ALA A 568 -79.94 -12.84 -43.71
N GLN A 569 -80.42 -13.70 -42.80
CA GLN A 569 -79.67 -14.88 -42.33
C GLN A 569 -79.43 -15.91 -43.44
N VAL A 570 -80.44 -16.22 -44.26
CA VAL A 570 -80.29 -17.16 -45.38
C VAL A 570 -79.30 -16.60 -46.41
N ARG A 571 -79.35 -15.31 -46.74
CA ARG A 571 -78.35 -14.67 -47.62
C ARG A 571 -76.94 -14.77 -47.05
N GLN A 572 -76.77 -14.46 -45.76
CA GLN A 572 -75.48 -14.57 -45.09
C GLN A 572 -74.95 -16.01 -45.11
N LEU A 573 -75.83 -17.01 -44.91
CA LEU A 573 -75.45 -18.42 -45.01
C LEU A 573 -74.98 -18.80 -46.41
N GLN A 574 -75.63 -18.32 -47.47
CA GLN A 574 -75.18 -18.56 -48.85
C GLN A 574 -73.82 -17.92 -49.13
N GLU A 575 -73.60 -16.68 -48.66
CA GLU A 575 -72.31 -16.00 -48.76
C GLU A 575 -71.21 -16.77 -47.99
N ASN A 576 -71.50 -17.21 -46.77
CA ASN A 576 -70.59 -18.01 -45.95
C ASN A 576 -70.29 -19.37 -46.61
N ALA A 577 -71.31 -20.04 -47.19
CA ALA A 577 -71.13 -21.30 -47.92
C ALA A 577 -70.25 -21.11 -49.16
N ALA A 578 -70.46 -20.03 -49.92
CA ALA A 578 -69.61 -19.69 -51.05
C ALA A 578 -68.16 -19.47 -50.61
N GLN A 579 -67.92 -18.69 -49.56
CA GLN A 579 -66.59 -18.45 -49.00
C GLN A 579 -65.93 -19.75 -48.51
N LEU A 580 -66.63 -20.56 -47.70
CA LEU A 580 -66.08 -21.81 -47.17
C LEU A 580 -65.74 -22.82 -48.26
N ARG A 581 -66.50 -22.88 -49.36
CA ARG A 581 -66.18 -23.72 -50.53
C ARG A 581 -64.95 -23.26 -51.32
N THR A 582 -64.47 -22.02 -51.11
CA THR A 582 -63.18 -21.59 -51.66
C THR A 582 -61.99 -22.11 -50.84
N ILE A 583 -62.20 -22.38 -49.55
CA ILE A 583 -61.16 -22.77 -48.59
C ILE A 583 -61.11 -24.30 -48.41
N TYR A 584 -62.27 -24.96 -48.45
CA TYR A 584 -62.41 -26.40 -48.31
C TYR A 584 -62.63 -27.10 -49.65
N ALA A 585 -62.13 -28.33 -49.77
CA ALA A 585 -62.29 -29.19 -50.94
C ALA A 585 -62.78 -30.60 -50.55
N GLY A 586 -63.15 -31.40 -51.55
CA GLY A 586 -63.56 -32.80 -51.38
C GLY A 586 -64.82 -32.95 -50.51
N GLU A 587 -64.80 -33.92 -49.60
CA GLU A 587 -65.96 -34.28 -48.76
C GLU A 587 -66.51 -33.10 -47.94
N LYS A 588 -65.63 -32.22 -47.45
CA LYS A 588 -66.06 -31.05 -46.66
C LYS A 588 -66.77 -30.01 -47.52
N ALA A 589 -66.29 -29.75 -48.74
CA ALA A 589 -66.94 -28.83 -49.67
C ALA A 589 -68.32 -29.35 -50.10
N GLU A 590 -68.42 -30.66 -50.34
CA GLU A 590 -69.67 -31.33 -50.66
C GLU A 590 -70.66 -31.25 -49.49
N ALA A 591 -70.20 -31.51 -48.25
CA ALA A 591 -71.03 -31.38 -47.06
C ALA A 591 -71.57 -29.95 -46.86
N ILE A 592 -70.75 -28.93 -47.11
CA ILE A 592 -71.18 -27.52 -47.09
C ILE A 592 -72.27 -27.27 -48.14
N MET A 593 -72.06 -27.73 -49.38
CA MET A 593 -73.02 -27.56 -50.46
C MET A 593 -74.35 -28.26 -50.17
N VAL A 594 -74.32 -29.50 -49.69
CA VAL A 594 -75.53 -30.25 -49.33
C VAL A 594 -76.32 -29.52 -48.24
N LYS A 595 -75.63 -29.00 -47.22
CA LYS A 595 -76.30 -28.26 -46.13
C LYS A 595 -76.82 -26.90 -46.56
N GLU A 596 -76.12 -26.18 -47.43
CA GLU A 596 -76.62 -24.96 -48.06
C GLU A 596 -77.91 -25.26 -48.85
N GLN A 597 -77.89 -26.30 -49.69
CA GLN A 597 -79.03 -26.68 -50.51
C GLN A 597 -80.26 -27.05 -49.65
N GLU A 598 -80.06 -27.78 -48.55
CA GLU A 598 -81.14 -28.12 -47.60
C GLU A 598 -81.81 -26.86 -47.03
N VAL A 599 -81.02 -25.85 -46.62
CA VAL A 599 -81.54 -24.56 -46.15
C VAL A 599 -82.31 -23.86 -47.27
N MET A 600 -81.78 -23.84 -48.49
CA MET A 600 -82.38 -23.16 -49.63
C MET A 600 -83.69 -23.79 -50.08
N GLU A 601 -83.80 -25.13 -50.03
CA GLU A 601 -85.03 -25.86 -50.32
C GLU A 601 -86.11 -25.57 -49.28
N ALA A 602 -85.78 -25.68 -47.99
CA ALA A 602 -86.70 -25.35 -46.91
C ALA A 602 -87.15 -23.88 -46.97
N TRP A 603 -86.24 -22.96 -47.31
CA TRP A 603 -86.54 -21.55 -47.50
C TRP A 603 -87.49 -21.29 -48.67
N LYS A 604 -87.23 -21.93 -49.82
CA LYS A 604 -88.10 -21.85 -51.01
C LYS A 604 -89.49 -22.39 -50.72
N GLU A 605 -89.60 -23.48 -49.96
CA GLU A 605 -90.88 -24.06 -49.55
C GLU A 605 -91.67 -23.10 -48.64
N LEU A 606 -91.00 -22.48 -47.66
CA LEU A 606 -91.60 -21.47 -46.79
C LEU A 606 -92.12 -20.26 -47.59
N LEU A 607 -91.31 -19.73 -48.53
CA LEU A 607 -91.72 -18.63 -49.39
C LEU A 607 -92.92 -18.99 -50.26
N THR A 608 -92.92 -20.18 -50.87
CA THR A 608 -94.03 -20.67 -51.70
C THR A 608 -95.30 -20.80 -50.88
N SER A 609 -95.19 -21.32 -49.65
CA SER A 609 -96.32 -21.46 -48.75
C SER A 609 -96.83 -20.11 -48.23
N CYS A 610 -95.93 -19.16 -47.97
CA CYS A 610 -96.25 -17.80 -47.58
C CYS A 610 -97.00 -17.07 -48.70
N GLU A 611 -96.52 -17.19 -49.94
CA GLU A 611 -97.18 -16.66 -51.13
C GLU A 611 -98.59 -17.27 -51.30
N ALA A 612 -98.73 -18.58 -51.17
CA ALA A 612 -100.04 -19.23 -51.24
C ALA A 612 -100.99 -18.71 -50.16
N SER A 613 -100.52 -18.54 -48.93
CA SER A 613 -101.31 -17.93 -47.85
C SER A 613 -101.65 -16.47 -48.14
N ARG A 614 -100.76 -15.70 -48.77
CA ARG A 614 -100.99 -14.29 -49.17
C ARG A 614 -102.08 -14.17 -50.23
N VAL A 615 -102.04 -15.02 -51.26
CA VAL A 615 -103.08 -15.12 -52.30
C VAL A 615 -104.43 -15.52 -51.68
N GLN A 616 -104.43 -16.42 -50.70
CA GLN A 616 -105.65 -16.78 -49.98
C GLN A 616 -106.19 -15.62 -49.14
N VAL A 617 -105.35 -14.92 -48.37
CA VAL A 617 -105.77 -13.76 -47.54
C VAL A 617 -106.33 -12.64 -48.42
N THR A 618 -105.70 -12.35 -49.57
CA THR A 618 -106.21 -11.38 -50.55
C THR A 618 -107.55 -11.83 -51.13
N SER A 619 -107.66 -13.08 -51.61
CA SER A 619 -108.92 -13.61 -52.14
C SER A 619 -110.08 -13.59 -51.12
N VAL A 620 -109.83 -13.95 -49.85
CA VAL A 620 -110.82 -13.85 -48.78
C VAL A 620 -111.18 -12.40 -48.47
N THR A 621 -110.19 -11.50 -48.47
CA THR A 621 -110.42 -10.06 -48.27
C THR A 621 -111.29 -9.49 -49.39
N ASP A 622 -110.96 -9.79 -50.65
CA ASP A 622 -111.72 -9.36 -51.83
C ASP A 622 -113.15 -9.92 -51.78
N LYS A 623 -113.32 -11.18 -51.36
CA LYS A 623 -114.64 -11.80 -51.16
C LYS A 623 -115.45 -11.03 -50.10
N VAL A 624 -114.87 -10.76 -48.92
CA VAL A 624 -115.58 -10.04 -47.83
C VAL A 624 -115.91 -8.60 -48.25
N GLN A 625 -114.98 -7.89 -48.91
CA GLN A 625 -115.22 -6.56 -49.47
C GLN A 625 -116.31 -6.57 -50.54
N PHE A 626 -116.30 -7.56 -51.44
CA PHE A 626 -117.34 -7.72 -52.45
C PHE A 626 -118.71 -7.93 -51.79
N PHE A 627 -118.81 -8.84 -50.82
CA PHE A 627 -120.07 -9.06 -50.11
C PHE A 627 -120.50 -7.86 -49.23
N SER A 628 -119.58 -7.05 -48.70
CA SER A 628 -119.95 -5.81 -48.00
C SER A 628 -120.52 -4.80 -48.99
N VAL A 629 -119.88 -4.60 -50.15
CA VAL A 629 -120.36 -3.73 -51.23
C VAL A 629 -121.70 -4.22 -51.78
N VAL A 630 -121.89 -5.53 -51.96
CA VAL A 630 -123.19 -6.11 -52.38
C VAL A 630 -124.26 -5.84 -51.32
N ARG A 631 -123.94 -6.01 -50.03
CA ARG A 631 -124.88 -5.71 -48.94
C ARG A 631 -125.22 -4.21 -48.86
N GLU A 632 -124.24 -3.34 -49.03
CA GLU A 632 -124.45 -1.88 -49.11
C GLU A 632 -125.33 -1.51 -50.31
N ASN A 633 -125.07 -2.10 -51.48
CA ASN A 633 -125.89 -1.90 -52.68
C ASN A 633 -127.30 -2.48 -52.53
N LEU A 634 -127.46 -3.64 -51.89
CA LEU A 634 -128.77 -4.21 -51.56
C LEU A 634 -129.53 -3.33 -50.57
N MET A 635 -128.88 -2.84 -49.52
CA MET A 635 -129.46 -1.88 -48.57
C MET A 635 -129.82 -0.55 -49.25
N TRP A 636 -128.99 -0.07 -50.17
CA TRP A 636 -129.29 1.10 -50.99
C TRP A 636 -130.46 0.84 -51.94
N MET A 637 -130.51 -0.31 -52.62
CA MET A 637 -131.62 -0.73 -53.47
C MET A 637 -132.92 -0.92 -52.67
N GLU A 638 -132.88 -1.48 -51.45
CA GLU A 638 -134.02 -1.55 -50.54
C GLU A 638 -134.44 -0.17 -50.05
N GLY A 639 -133.49 0.74 -49.81
CA GLY A 639 -133.77 2.15 -49.52
C GLY A 639 -134.46 2.87 -50.69
N ILE A 640 -133.99 2.66 -51.91
CA ILE A 640 -134.56 3.22 -53.15
C ILE A 640 -135.91 2.56 -53.48
N MET A 641 -136.06 1.23 -53.38
CA MET A 641 -137.36 0.55 -53.50
C MET A 641 -138.33 0.98 -52.41
N GLY A 642 -137.80 1.23 -51.20
CA GLY A 642 -138.50 1.82 -50.09
C GLY A 642 -138.90 3.27 -50.34
N GLN A 643 -138.28 4.00 -51.28
CA GLN A 643 -138.71 5.31 -51.77
C GLN A 643 -139.68 5.20 -52.96
N ILE A 644 -139.48 4.26 -53.88
CA ILE A 644 -140.36 4.00 -55.04
C ILE A 644 -141.71 3.43 -54.63
N ARG A 645 -141.79 2.61 -53.57
CA ARG A 645 -143.06 2.08 -53.03
C ARG A 645 -143.98 3.15 -52.42
N TRP A 646 -143.55 4.40 -52.27
CA TRP A 646 -144.42 5.50 -51.87
C TRP A 646 -145.14 6.16 -53.06
N ASP A 647 -144.66 5.94 -54.28
CA ASP A 647 -145.25 6.48 -55.51
C ASP A 647 -145.78 5.33 -56.38
N GLU A 648 -146.89 4.70 -55.97
CA GLU A 648 -148.08 4.42 -56.81
C GLU A 648 -149.03 3.33 -56.23
N PRO A 649 -150.36 3.41 -56.48
CA PRO A 649 -151.40 2.80 -55.65
C PRO A 649 -151.95 1.45 -56.17
N ARG A 650 -152.29 0.59 -55.20
CA ARG A 650 -152.95 -0.75 -55.20
C ARG A 650 -153.98 -1.04 -56.31
N VAL A 651 -154.00 -2.30 -56.83
CA VAL A 651 -155.18 -3.23 -56.86
C VAL A 651 -154.79 -4.74 -56.94
N SER A 652 -155.27 -5.52 -55.96
CA SER A 652 -155.73 -6.94 -55.86
C SER A 652 -155.41 -8.05 -56.90
N TYR A 653 -154.95 -9.25 -56.46
CA TYR A 653 -155.76 -10.49 -56.28
C TYR A 653 -154.93 -11.74 -55.83
N ALA A 654 -155.50 -12.46 -54.85
CA ALA A 654 -155.58 -13.92 -54.60
C ALA A 654 -154.38 -14.93 -54.61
N MET A 655 -154.46 -15.80 -53.58
CA MET A 655 -154.30 -17.27 -53.55
C MET A 655 -153.05 -17.91 -52.90
N GLN A 656 -153.38 -18.90 -52.06
CA GLN A 656 -152.60 -19.79 -51.19
C GLN A 656 -151.49 -20.58 -51.92
N VAL A 657 -150.44 -21.00 -51.18
CA VAL A 657 -150.15 -22.43 -50.84
C VAL A 657 -148.80 -22.56 -50.07
N ALA A 658 -148.89 -23.25 -48.92
CA ALA A 658 -147.94 -24.13 -48.22
C ALA A 658 -146.44 -23.77 -47.94
N LYS A 659 -146.09 -23.83 -46.64
CA LYS A 659 -144.78 -24.26 -46.06
C LYS A 659 -144.48 -25.74 -46.43
N PRO A 660 -143.26 -26.34 -46.28
CA PRO A 660 -142.30 -26.07 -45.19
C PRO A 660 -140.76 -26.39 -45.32
N PHE A 661 -139.98 -25.85 -44.35
CA PHE A 661 -138.79 -26.42 -43.63
C PHE A 661 -137.40 -26.56 -44.35
N PRO A 662 -136.25 -26.80 -43.65
CA PRO A 662 -135.39 -25.82 -42.94
C PRO A 662 -133.85 -25.99 -43.18
N ASP A 663 -133.06 -25.13 -42.52
CA ASP A 663 -131.63 -25.15 -42.15
C ASP A 663 -130.67 -26.27 -42.62
N LEU A 664 -129.54 -25.85 -43.22
CA LEU A 664 -128.15 -26.19 -42.83
C LEU A 664 -127.14 -25.22 -43.48
#